data_AF-A0A093XW20-F1
#
_entry.id   AF-A0A093XW20-F1
#
_cell.length_a   1.000
_cell.length_b   1.000
_cell.length_c   1.000
_cell.angle_alpha   90.00
_cell.angle_beta   90.00
_cell.angle_gamma   90.00
#
_symmetry.space_group_name_H-M   'P 1'
#
loop_
_entity.id
_entity.type
_entity.pdbx_description
1 polymer ?
#
loop_
_entity_poly.entity_id
_entity_poly.type
_entity_poly.pdbx_seq_one_letter_code
_entity_poly.pdbx_strand_id
1 'polypeptide(L)'
;MNYVFHHITIIRVRTPHSSKHQMGRRDYDSFQVSQRSNALAFGPRHVFSASSPYRASSVNLKFRAHASVLAQVDGNGPARPRGLVGGPMGGIGQDGALEKRQHIRSLIPPEMTMQTRRARGEGVNVVIRQKRRPSSASVRSVTSSIRSRRRMQGPKPTLLNLPTEVLGLIFKDFSQKELRELMLVNSAFTEAAANLMYHTPLFASTYRFAQFAYTVSHQKHYGDRVRVLDVSGFANVAQFDRQPEAGWREWKFRNHDLYQGNSRLHVPERRPTRRRMPHRKHPQPNPFLEAWALSRDIPLGGLCHAIQGCQYLNTINISRIQLAEDFLIIDDNYPPSAWTNTIYVSDLPKAWSWNSPELQPIYNIYIIDQLRKLKHLETVIANNGVFLSTLMIQELVDGAHPSLKNVDFEHSGMSRAQPWAIKGKREEVVKIIRDMEKTTPRSPDPRSIATMASASQVEKEVNTFLHQQEDSAKHNRPVDADSLNTIITKLFTSGLGSVAIRELSQRIIQLVQTPSFTLPSRLSTCTHLLSQISQFQASQEEQIAELRMLLANTHEALDDFHAAAQMLAAIPLNSSQRKISSEDKAATLIRIVRLHLECDDPTSAEIYLNKFKNIMHEVNDPTSLIHFQVSQARIQDSRREFLAAAKGYEDISLSPSIGEDEQLHTLSMALKCAVLAPAGPARSRALKRLYSDERAAQLDEFAILENMHLQRVIAPGEI
;
A
#
# COMPACT_ATOMS: atom_id res chain seq x y z
N MET A 1 39.33 -13.03 -53.68
CA MET A 1 38.49 -11.80 -53.64
C MET A 1 37.50 -11.98 -52.48
N ASN A 2 37.33 -11.07 -51.51
CA ASN A 2 38.04 -9.83 -51.20
C ASN A 2 38.21 -9.68 -49.65
N TYR A 3 39.02 -8.73 -49.21
CA TYR A 3 39.39 -8.46 -47.80
C TYR A 3 38.32 -7.67 -47.00
N VAL A 4 38.64 -7.44 -45.69
CA VAL A 4 38.26 -6.35 -44.73
C VAL A 4 37.63 -6.94 -43.44
N PHE A 5 38.12 -6.70 -42.19
CA PHE A 5 39.25 -5.86 -41.73
C PHE A 5 39.99 -6.38 -40.44
N HIS A 6 40.35 -5.47 -39.51
CA HIS A 6 41.16 -5.55 -38.28
C HIS A 6 40.38 -6.05 -37.02
N HIS A 7 41.01 -6.49 -35.90
CA HIS A 7 42.03 -5.80 -35.09
C HIS A 7 43.09 -6.66 -34.37
N ILE A 8 44.09 -5.97 -33.80
CA ILE A 8 45.40 -6.45 -33.30
C ILE A 8 45.51 -6.35 -31.76
N THR A 9 46.46 -7.06 -31.15
CA THR A 9 46.51 -7.43 -29.71
C THR A 9 47.75 -6.89 -28.95
N ILE A 10 47.67 -6.80 -27.60
CA ILE A 10 48.76 -6.53 -26.60
C ILE A 10 49.26 -5.05 -26.67
N ILE A 11 49.73 -4.31 -25.64
CA ILE A 11 50.49 -4.62 -24.41
C ILE A 11 50.19 -3.64 -23.24
N ARG A 12 50.14 -4.14 -21.98
CA ARG A 12 50.71 -3.43 -20.80
C ARG A 12 51.01 -4.31 -19.57
N VAL A 13 52.30 -4.62 -19.39
CA VAL A 13 53.13 -4.69 -18.16
C VAL A 13 52.50 -5.18 -16.83
N ARG A 14 53.10 -6.24 -16.24
CA ARG A 14 53.09 -6.54 -14.78
C ARG A 14 54.34 -5.90 -14.12
N THR A 15 54.32 -5.39 -12.88
CA THR A 15 54.47 -6.07 -11.56
C THR A 15 54.65 -4.94 -10.48
N PRO A 16 54.82 -5.18 -9.15
CA PRO A 16 54.63 -6.40 -8.34
C PRO A 16 53.79 -6.24 -7.03
N HIS A 17 53.42 -7.41 -6.45
CA HIS A 17 53.32 -7.72 -5.01
C HIS A 17 52.19 -7.21 -4.06
N SER A 18 51.56 -8.20 -3.42
CA SER A 18 51.14 -8.28 -2.00
C SER A 18 50.12 -7.30 -1.40
N SER A 19 48.91 -7.79 -1.15
CA SER A 19 48.47 -8.03 0.24
C SER A 19 47.24 -8.96 0.32
N LYS A 20 46.99 -9.50 1.51
CA LYS A 20 46.01 -10.57 1.80
C LYS A 20 44.57 -10.11 1.54
N HIS A 21 43.81 -10.85 0.71
CA HIS A 21 42.35 -10.70 0.66
C HIS A 21 41.71 -11.19 1.97
N GLN A 22 41.41 -10.26 2.88
CA GLN A 22 40.39 -10.50 3.90
C GLN A 22 39.01 -10.46 3.23
N MET A 23 38.20 -11.50 3.44
CA MET A 23 36.76 -11.44 3.15
C MET A 23 36.08 -10.48 4.14
N GLY A 24 36.01 -9.21 3.77
CA GLY A 24 35.29 -8.21 4.57
C GLY A 24 33.79 -8.53 4.62
N ARG A 25 33.30 -8.96 5.79
CA ARG A 25 31.87 -8.94 6.08
C ARG A 25 31.37 -7.51 5.90
N ARG A 26 30.47 -7.30 4.94
CA ARG A 26 29.67 -6.08 4.88
C ARG A 26 28.48 -6.22 5.84
N ASP A 27 28.76 -6.10 7.14
CA ASP A 27 27.72 -6.00 8.16
C ASP A 27 27.05 -4.60 8.05
N TYR A 28 26.07 -4.48 7.14
CA TYR A 28 25.37 -3.22 6.84
C TYR A 28 24.47 -2.79 8.02
N ASP A 29 24.68 -1.58 8.55
CA ASP A 29 24.07 -1.16 9.82
C ASP A 29 22.86 -0.21 9.69
N SER A 30 21.71 -0.70 10.17
CA SER A 30 20.46 0.02 10.43
C SER A 30 20.59 1.35 11.21
N PHE A 31 21.68 1.58 11.94
CA PHE A 31 21.93 2.85 12.62
C PHE A 31 22.06 4.03 11.62
N GLN A 32 22.57 3.80 10.40
CA GLN A 32 22.70 4.87 9.40
C GLN A 32 21.33 5.44 8.96
N VAL A 33 20.32 4.57 8.82
CA VAL A 33 18.94 4.97 8.49
C VAL A 33 18.34 5.83 9.61
N SER A 34 18.64 5.50 10.87
CA SER A 34 18.25 6.33 12.02
C SER A 34 18.98 7.68 12.02
N GLN A 35 20.28 7.72 11.72
CA GLN A 35 21.05 8.98 11.67
C GLN A 35 20.52 9.95 10.61
N ARG A 36 20.09 9.43 9.44
CA ARG A 36 19.51 10.23 8.33
C ARG A 36 18.12 10.85 8.62
N SER A 37 17.49 10.57 9.77
CA SER A 37 16.15 11.07 10.12
C SER A 37 16.16 12.06 11.32
N ASN A 38 17.17 12.93 11.40
CA ASN A 38 17.56 13.70 12.61
C ASN A 38 17.70 12.83 13.89
N ALA A 39 17.78 11.51 13.71
CA ALA A 39 17.58 10.50 14.74
C ALA A 39 16.36 10.70 15.67
N LEU A 40 15.33 11.42 15.20
CA LEU A 40 14.06 11.57 15.90
C LEU A 40 13.34 10.21 15.96
N ALA A 41 13.36 9.60 17.13
CA ALA A 41 12.49 8.50 17.46
C ALA A 41 11.12 9.08 17.85
N PHE A 42 10.30 9.38 16.85
CA PHE A 42 8.91 9.85 16.94
C PHE A 42 7.97 8.78 17.54
N GLY A 43 8.31 8.25 18.72
CA GLY A 43 7.73 7.03 19.30
C GLY A 43 6.94 7.32 20.59
N PRO A 44 5.96 6.46 20.95
CA PRO A 44 5.08 6.66 22.11
C PRO A 44 5.79 6.58 23.48
N ARG A 45 7.11 6.42 23.52
CA ARG A 45 7.93 6.39 24.75
C ARG A 45 9.29 7.08 24.56
N HIS A 46 9.32 8.42 24.50
CA HIS A 46 10.60 9.16 24.55
C HIS A 46 10.58 10.43 25.43
N VAL A 47 11.35 10.36 26.52
CA VAL A 47 12.22 11.41 27.11
C VAL A 47 11.64 12.82 27.43
N PHE A 48 10.34 12.97 27.67
CA PHE A 48 9.79 14.18 28.32
C PHE A 48 8.96 13.91 29.59
N SER A 49 9.06 12.71 30.18
CA SER A 49 8.70 12.53 31.59
C SER A 49 9.84 13.05 32.46
N ALA A 50 9.77 14.34 32.81
CA ALA A 50 10.77 14.99 33.64
C ALA A 50 10.67 14.51 35.09
N SER A 51 11.51 13.55 35.47
CA SER A 51 11.81 13.18 36.85
C SER A 51 12.62 14.29 37.55
N SER A 52 11.99 15.46 37.75
CA SER A 52 12.56 16.53 38.58
C SER A 52 12.53 16.12 40.06
N PRO A 53 13.68 16.05 40.76
CA PRO A 53 13.72 15.76 42.19
C PRO A 53 13.31 16.97 43.06
N TYR A 54 13.07 18.15 42.48
CA TYR A 54 12.77 19.37 43.22
C TYR A 54 11.30 19.79 43.09
N ARG A 55 10.49 19.37 44.07
CA ARG A 55 9.06 19.77 44.20
C ARG A 55 8.90 20.92 45.21
N ALA A 56 9.33 22.12 44.83
CA ALA A 56 9.05 23.37 45.54
C ALA A 56 9.13 24.56 44.55
N SER A 57 8.29 25.59 44.61
CA SER A 57 7.08 25.82 45.42
C SER A 57 6.09 26.70 44.66
N SER A 58 4.82 26.70 45.08
CA SER A 58 3.73 27.41 44.38
C SER A 58 3.65 28.90 44.73
N VAL A 59 3.91 29.78 43.77
CA VAL A 59 3.36 31.16 43.76
C VAL A 59 2.87 31.49 42.35
N ASN A 60 1.65 32.02 42.26
CA ASN A 60 0.91 32.24 41.01
C ASN A 60 1.57 33.24 40.04
N LEU A 61 1.51 32.91 38.75
CA LEU A 61 0.90 33.83 37.78
C LEU A 61 -0.12 33.04 36.93
N LYS A 62 -1.23 33.70 36.59
CA LYS A 62 -2.48 33.03 36.20
C LYS A 62 -2.58 32.82 34.69
N PHE A 63 -2.78 31.58 34.26
CA PHE A 63 -3.77 31.26 33.21
C PHE A 63 -4.32 29.83 33.41
N ARG A 64 -5.53 29.78 33.98
CA ARG A 64 -6.41 28.61 34.18
C ARG A 64 -7.84 29.17 34.07
N ALA A 65 -8.84 28.49 33.54
CA ALA A 65 -8.91 27.15 32.96
C ALA A 65 -10.04 27.11 31.93
N HIS A 66 -10.11 26.06 31.10
CA HIS A 66 -11.37 25.36 30.81
C HIS A 66 -11.04 23.91 30.43
N ALA A 67 -10.79 23.07 31.44
CA ALA A 67 -10.46 21.66 31.28
C ALA A 67 -10.89 20.87 32.52
N SER A 68 -12.21 20.59 32.65
CA SER A 68 -12.78 19.67 33.66
C SER A 68 -14.30 19.51 33.51
N VAL A 69 -14.76 18.67 32.57
CA VAL A 69 -16.07 17.98 32.61
C VAL A 69 -15.88 16.58 31.98
N LEU A 70 -16.73 15.62 32.34
CA LEU A 70 -16.75 14.23 31.83
C LEU A 70 -15.52 13.37 32.17
N ALA A 71 -15.43 13.00 33.45
CA ALA A 71 -14.75 11.78 33.88
C ALA A 71 -15.57 11.10 35.01
N GLN A 72 -16.74 10.53 34.66
CA GLN A 72 -17.51 9.59 35.49
C GLN A 72 -18.79 9.11 34.76
N VAL A 73 -18.76 7.89 34.20
CA VAL A 73 -19.92 6.98 34.03
C VAL A 73 -19.36 5.55 34.06
N ASP A 74 -19.86 4.71 34.95
CA ASP A 74 -19.65 3.25 34.93
C ASP A 74 -20.75 2.58 34.09
N GLY A 75 -20.43 1.57 33.27
CA GLY A 75 -21.45 0.90 32.44
C GLY A 75 -20.99 -0.36 31.69
N ASN A 76 -21.58 -1.50 32.02
CA ASN A 76 -21.26 -2.83 31.49
C ASN A 76 -21.61 -3.05 30.00
N GLY A 77 -20.66 -3.64 29.26
CA GLY A 77 -20.92 -4.77 28.35
C GLY A 77 -21.52 -4.48 26.96
N PRO A 78 -21.78 -5.54 26.15
CA PRO A 78 -21.77 -6.96 26.50
C PRO A 78 -20.65 -7.80 25.85
N ALA A 79 -20.18 -8.82 26.58
CA ALA A 79 -19.55 -10.02 25.99
C ALA A 79 -19.88 -11.26 26.86
N ARG A 80 -20.55 -12.25 26.28
CA ARG A 80 -20.90 -13.55 26.87
C ARG A 80 -21.14 -14.57 25.73
N PRO A 81 -21.05 -15.89 25.99
CA PRO A 81 -20.11 -16.56 26.88
C PRO A 81 -19.49 -17.83 26.24
N ARG A 82 -18.47 -18.44 26.86
CA ARG A 82 -18.19 -19.88 26.67
C ARG A 82 -17.73 -20.56 27.96
N GLY A 83 -18.42 -21.67 28.29
CA GLY A 83 -17.87 -22.88 28.91
C GLY A 83 -17.21 -22.82 30.30
N LEU A 84 -17.92 -23.28 31.32
CA LEU A 84 -17.35 -23.77 32.58
C LEU A 84 -17.24 -25.31 32.57
N VAL A 85 -16.02 -25.85 32.65
CA VAL A 85 -15.63 -27.14 33.29
C VAL A 85 -14.11 -26.99 33.58
N GLY A 86 -13.52 -27.41 34.70
CA GLY A 86 -14.01 -28.06 35.92
C GLY A 86 -13.02 -29.15 36.38
N GLY A 87 -12.44 -29.03 37.59
CA GLY A 87 -11.51 -30.05 38.15
C GLY A 87 -10.28 -29.47 38.89
N PRO A 88 -10.13 -29.68 40.22
CA PRO A 88 -8.97 -29.23 41.01
C PRO A 88 -8.23 -30.33 41.81
N MET A 89 -7.19 -29.91 42.57
CA MET A 89 -6.55 -30.55 43.75
C MET A 89 -5.27 -31.39 43.57
N GLY A 90 -4.38 -31.28 44.58
CA GLY A 90 -3.19 -32.10 44.84
C GLY A 90 -1.84 -31.48 44.39
N GLY A 91 -0.82 -31.31 45.25
CA GLY A 91 -0.79 -31.38 46.72
C GLY A 91 0.64 -31.49 47.31
N ILE A 92 0.89 -30.74 48.42
CA ILE A 92 1.94 -30.96 49.45
C ILE A 92 3.43 -30.76 49.03
N GLY A 93 4.19 -30.00 49.85
CA GLY A 93 5.65 -29.86 49.72
C GLY A 93 6.27 -28.75 50.60
N GLN A 94 6.76 -29.10 51.79
CA GLN A 94 7.58 -28.27 52.70
C GLN A 94 9.07 -28.28 52.25
N ASP A 95 10.01 -27.46 52.77
CA ASP A 95 10.01 -26.17 53.46
C ASP A 95 11.40 -25.52 53.20
N GLY A 96 11.56 -24.20 53.38
CA GLY A 96 12.87 -23.56 53.19
C GLY A 96 12.83 -22.04 53.03
N ALA A 97 12.75 -21.32 54.14
CA ALA A 97 12.58 -19.87 54.13
C ALA A 97 13.90 -19.09 53.95
N LEU A 98 13.90 -18.11 53.04
CA LEU A 98 14.72 -16.90 53.13
C LEU A 98 13.99 -15.71 52.49
N GLU A 99 13.79 -14.67 53.30
CA GLU A 99 13.44 -13.27 52.98
C GLU A 99 12.42 -12.96 51.86
N LYS A 100 11.20 -12.59 52.27
CA LYS A 100 10.35 -11.63 51.52
C LYS A 100 9.20 -11.06 52.33
N ARG A 101 8.71 -9.89 51.87
CA ARG A 101 7.43 -9.23 52.25
C ARG A 101 7.49 -8.58 53.66
N GLN A 102 6.70 -7.55 53.97
CA GLN A 102 5.27 -7.38 53.67
C GLN A 102 4.83 -6.14 52.90
N HIS A 103 3.67 -6.29 52.27
CA HIS A 103 2.90 -5.27 51.56
C HIS A 103 1.52 -5.20 52.22
N ILE A 104 1.12 -4.00 52.68
CA ILE A 104 -0.27 -3.49 52.86
C ILE A 104 -1.32 -4.40 53.53
N ARG A 105 -1.83 -3.92 54.68
CA ARG A 105 -3.22 -4.03 55.21
C ARG A 105 -3.32 -3.06 56.42
N SER A 106 -4.48 -2.59 56.90
CA SER A 106 -5.78 -2.27 56.26
C SER A 106 -6.72 -1.70 57.34
N LEU A 107 -7.60 -0.77 56.97
CA LEU A 107 -8.89 -0.45 57.63
C LEU A 107 -8.92 0.08 59.10
N ILE A 108 -9.78 1.11 59.23
CA ILE A 108 -10.31 1.85 60.39
C ILE A 108 -11.20 0.97 61.33
N PRO A 109 -11.62 1.41 62.54
CA PRO A 109 -10.93 1.89 63.76
C PRO A 109 -11.35 1.04 65.02
N PRO A 110 -11.19 1.55 66.27
CA PRO A 110 -12.39 1.91 67.05
C PRO A 110 -12.28 3.23 67.87
N GLU A 111 -13.28 3.50 68.73
CA GLU A 111 -13.61 4.80 69.37
C GLU A 111 -12.95 5.09 70.75
N MET A 112 -12.99 6.35 71.21
CA MET A 112 -13.48 6.68 72.57
C MET A 112 -13.89 8.15 72.80
N THR A 113 -14.51 8.44 73.96
CA THR A 113 -15.20 9.67 74.42
C THR A 113 -14.26 10.75 75.02
N MET A 114 -14.62 12.01 75.34
CA MET A 114 -15.86 12.55 75.97
C MET A 114 -16.32 13.97 75.53
N GLN A 115 -17.63 14.18 75.77
CA GLN A 115 -18.42 15.39 76.15
C GLN A 115 -17.70 16.75 76.36
N THR A 116 -18.33 17.89 76.04
CA THR A 116 -19.35 18.52 76.92
C THR A 116 -20.71 18.91 76.29
N ARG A 117 -21.71 19.04 77.18
CA ARG A 117 -23.18 19.18 77.02
C ARG A 117 -23.75 20.34 76.17
N ARG A 118 -24.82 19.98 75.42
CA ARG A 118 -26.18 20.62 75.30
C ARG A 118 -26.30 22.06 74.69
N ALA A 119 -27.40 22.47 74.05
CA ALA A 119 -28.74 21.87 73.87
C ALA A 119 -29.35 22.10 72.44
N ARG A 120 -30.56 21.56 72.20
CA ARG A 120 -31.39 21.73 70.98
C ARG A 120 -32.00 23.15 70.88
N GLY A 121 -32.50 23.63 69.73
CA GLY A 121 -32.53 23.04 68.37
C GLY A 121 -33.68 23.60 67.51
N GLU A 122 -33.91 23.00 66.34
CA GLU A 122 -35.03 23.22 65.38
C GLU A 122 -35.13 24.63 64.72
N GLY A 123 -35.79 24.74 63.55
CA GLY A 123 -36.14 26.03 62.93
C GLY A 123 -35.55 26.39 61.55
N VAL A 124 -36.06 25.75 60.49
CA VAL A 124 -36.55 26.35 59.22
C VAL A 124 -36.12 27.80 58.80
N ASN A 125 -35.54 27.89 57.58
CA ASN A 125 -35.54 29.03 56.61
C ASN A 125 -34.66 30.31 56.80
N VAL A 126 -34.56 31.04 55.68
CA VAL A 126 -34.29 32.49 55.48
C VAL A 126 -32.86 32.98 55.16
N VAL A 127 -32.53 32.98 53.86
CA VAL A 127 -32.11 34.14 53.03
C VAL A 127 -30.93 35.06 53.47
N ILE A 128 -29.86 35.01 52.66
CA ILE A 128 -29.07 36.12 52.06
C ILE A 128 -28.90 37.44 52.85
N ARG A 129 -27.64 37.87 53.10
CA ARG A 129 -27.24 39.28 52.84
C ARG A 129 -25.76 39.56 52.59
N GLN A 130 -25.51 40.43 51.62
CA GLN A 130 -24.22 41.08 51.34
C GLN A 130 -24.01 42.34 52.21
N LYS A 131 -22.75 42.76 52.41
CA LYS A 131 -22.23 44.15 52.28
C LYS A 131 -20.70 44.16 52.50
N ARG A 132 -19.89 44.57 51.51
CA ARG A 132 -19.39 45.93 51.16
C ARG A 132 -18.13 46.39 51.93
N ARG A 133 -17.11 46.90 51.19
CA ARG A 133 -15.92 47.64 51.68
C ARG A 133 -16.14 49.17 51.57
N PRO A 134 -15.35 50.00 52.28
CA PRO A 134 -14.34 50.88 51.65
C PRO A 134 -13.01 50.95 52.47
N SER A 135 -12.22 52.04 52.48
CA SER A 135 -11.16 52.35 51.47
C SER A 135 -10.11 53.38 52.00
N SER A 136 -8.98 53.58 51.28
CA SER A 136 -7.87 54.56 51.54
C SER A 136 -6.97 54.26 52.77
N ALA A 137 -5.72 54.75 52.93
CA ALA A 137 -4.78 55.61 52.15
C ALA A 137 -3.32 55.12 52.43
N SER A 138 -2.33 55.07 51.52
CA SER A 138 -1.45 56.13 50.92
C SER A 138 -0.16 56.51 51.74
N VAL A 139 0.89 56.95 51.02
CA VAL A 139 2.14 57.67 51.45
C VAL A 139 3.40 56.88 51.92
N ARG A 140 4.46 56.92 51.07
CA ARG A 140 5.95 57.08 51.27
C ARG A 140 6.73 56.30 52.38
N SER A 141 8.07 56.11 52.33
CA SER A 141 9.01 55.58 51.31
C SER A 141 10.49 55.68 51.78
N VAL A 142 10.99 54.84 52.71
CA VAL A 142 12.40 54.93 53.21
C VAL A 142 13.07 53.55 53.47
N THR A 143 12.92 52.56 52.57
CA THR A 143 13.50 51.20 52.76
C THR A 143 14.23 50.61 51.54
N SER A 144 14.41 51.39 50.48
CA SER A 144 14.96 50.93 49.18
C SER A 144 16.49 50.69 49.17
N SER A 145 17.25 51.31 50.08
CA SER A 145 18.72 51.27 50.10
C SER A 145 19.31 49.96 50.66
N ILE A 146 18.63 49.28 51.58
CA ILE A 146 19.15 48.07 52.25
C ILE A 146 18.66 46.79 51.55
N ARG A 147 17.40 46.74 51.08
CA ARG A 147 16.90 45.59 50.31
C ARG A 147 17.56 45.43 48.93
N SER A 148 18.04 46.51 48.31
CA SER A 148 18.72 46.46 47.00
C SER A 148 20.12 45.84 47.03
N ARG A 149 20.79 45.77 48.19
CA ARG A 149 22.04 45.00 48.35
C ARG A 149 21.82 43.51 48.58
N ARG A 150 20.60 43.07 48.94
CA ARG A 150 20.12 41.70 48.70
C ARG A 150 19.54 41.56 47.28
N ARG A 151 20.19 42.17 46.28
CA ARG A 151 20.06 41.73 44.88
C ARG A 151 20.41 40.25 44.84
N MET A 152 19.53 39.45 44.23
CA MET A 152 19.63 38.00 44.28
C MET A 152 20.95 37.56 43.65
N GLN A 153 21.82 36.91 44.44
CA GLN A 153 22.76 35.96 43.87
C GLN A 153 21.94 34.76 43.38
N GLY A 154 21.39 34.89 42.18
CA GLY A 154 20.93 33.74 41.42
C GLY A 154 22.08 32.75 41.23
N PRO A 155 21.80 31.48 40.91
CA PRO A 155 22.86 30.53 40.61
C PRO A 155 23.73 31.11 39.48
N LYS A 156 25.06 30.94 39.58
CA LYS A 156 25.99 31.47 38.57
C LYS A 156 25.54 31.03 37.17
N PRO A 157 25.64 31.90 36.15
CA PRO A 157 25.24 31.55 34.78
C PRO A 157 26.17 30.47 34.22
N THR A 158 25.76 29.22 34.40
CA THR A 158 26.31 28.04 33.73
C THR A 158 25.43 27.70 32.54
N LEU A 159 25.94 26.91 31.59
CA LEU A 159 25.19 26.50 30.40
C LEU A 159 23.82 25.87 30.74
N LEU A 160 23.73 25.11 31.83
CA LEU A 160 22.49 24.48 32.33
C LEU A 160 21.44 25.46 32.87
N ASN A 161 21.84 26.70 33.21
CA ASN A 161 20.98 27.72 33.81
C ASN A 161 20.58 28.83 32.82
N LEU A 162 20.95 28.72 31.54
CA LEU A 162 20.58 29.68 30.52
C LEU A 162 19.12 29.47 30.04
N PRO A 163 18.38 30.54 29.70
CA PRO A 163 17.05 30.43 29.07
C PRO A 163 17.09 29.61 27.77
N THR A 164 15.98 28.94 27.44
CA THR A 164 15.89 28.06 26.26
C THR A 164 16.04 28.81 24.94
N GLU A 165 15.77 30.12 24.92
CA GLU A 165 16.03 31.01 23.78
C GLU A 165 17.52 31.26 23.58
N VAL A 166 18.28 31.47 24.68
CA VAL A 166 19.74 31.66 24.64
C VAL A 166 20.44 30.35 24.25
N LEU A 167 19.97 29.22 24.81
CA LEU A 167 20.41 27.90 24.37
C LEU A 167 20.05 27.63 22.91
N GLY A 168 18.86 28.04 22.46
CA GLY A 168 18.44 27.96 21.06
C GLY A 168 19.34 28.76 20.11
N LEU A 169 19.84 29.93 20.52
CA LEU A 169 20.84 30.69 19.77
C LEU A 169 22.20 30.01 19.72
N ILE A 170 22.68 29.44 20.84
CA ILE A 170 23.96 28.71 20.90
C ILE A 170 23.92 27.43 20.07
N PHE A 171 22.82 26.67 20.18
CA PHE A 171 22.63 25.39 19.50
C PHE A 171 22.23 25.54 18.02
N LYS A 172 21.89 26.75 17.56
CA LYS A 172 21.47 27.02 16.18
C LYS A 172 22.48 26.54 15.14
N ASP A 173 23.77 26.69 15.44
CA ASP A 173 24.86 26.39 14.52
C ASP A 173 25.36 24.93 14.65
N PHE A 174 24.72 24.11 15.49
CA PHE A 174 25.09 22.71 15.72
C PHE A 174 24.42 21.80 14.66
N SER A 175 25.11 20.73 14.26
CA SER A 175 24.51 19.74 13.36
C SER A 175 23.42 18.92 14.05
N GLN A 176 22.51 18.33 13.25
CA GLN A 176 21.46 17.42 13.74
C GLN A 176 22.03 16.21 14.54
N LYS A 177 23.29 15.83 14.32
CA LYS A 177 23.98 14.81 15.13
C LYS A 177 24.30 15.33 16.53
N GLU A 178 24.85 16.53 16.62
CA GLU A 178 25.26 17.16 17.88
C GLU A 178 24.06 17.59 18.72
N LEU A 179 22.99 18.11 18.09
CA LEU A 179 21.70 18.36 18.74
C LEU A 179 21.14 17.09 19.41
N ARG A 180 21.18 15.95 18.70
CA ARG A 180 20.77 14.65 19.24
C ARG A 180 21.69 14.14 20.34
N GLU A 181 22.99 14.44 20.29
CA GLU A 181 23.93 14.08 21.35
C GLU A 181 23.73 14.96 22.60
N LEU A 182 23.46 16.26 22.47
CA LEU A 182 23.05 17.14 23.58
C LEU A 182 21.81 16.63 24.32
N MET A 183 20.78 16.18 23.60
CA MET A 183 19.57 15.59 24.18
C MET A 183 19.84 14.32 25.01
N LEU A 184 20.94 13.61 24.75
CA LEU A 184 21.36 12.40 25.47
C LEU A 184 22.31 12.72 26.64
N VAL A 185 23.01 13.86 26.58
CA VAL A 185 23.96 14.31 27.61
C VAL A 185 23.25 14.95 28.81
N ASN A 186 22.20 15.77 28.61
CA ASN A 186 21.47 16.37 29.72
C ASN A 186 20.01 16.71 29.39
N SER A 187 19.10 16.41 30.33
CA SER A 187 17.66 16.70 30.22
C SER A 187 17.32 18.19 30.13
N ALA A 188 18.17 19.08 30.69
CA ALA A 188 17.99 20.53 30.59
C ALA A 188 18.15 21.07 29.16
N PHE A 189 18.96 20.41 28.32
CA PHE A 189 19.16 20.81 26.92
C PHE A 189 18.09 20.24 25.98
N THR A 190 17.32 19.23 26.44
CA THR A 190 16.43 18.45 25.58
C THR A 190 15.32 19.29 24.94
N GLU A 191 14.80 20.32 25.61
CA GLU A 191 13.79 21.20 25.03
C GLU A 191 14.35 22.13 23.95
N ALA A 192 15.46 22.82 24.23
CA ALA A 192 16.10 23.73 23.26
C ALA A 192 16.61 22.99 22.02
N ALA A 193 17.23 21.81 22.21
CA ALA A 193 17.65 20.96 21.10
C ALA A 193 16.44 20.40 20.32
N ALA A 194 15.37 19.95 20.99
CA ALA A 194 14.16 19.46 20.30
C ALA A 194 13.47 20.56 19.49
N ASN A 195 13.46 21.82 19.95
CA ASN A 195 12.94 22.94 19.16
C ASN A 195 13.66 23.07 17.81
N LEU A 196 14.99 22.90 17.78
CA LEU A 196 15.77 22.96 16.54
C LEU A 196 15.63 21.69 15.68
N MET A 197 15.60 20.49 16.27
CA MET A 197 15.44 19.26 15.49
C MET A 197 14.04 19.10 14.87
N TYR A 198 12.99 19.63 15.53
CA TYR A 198 11.63 19.68 14.98
C TYR A 198 11.38 20.90 14.07
N HIS A 199 12.25 21.92 14.05
CA HIS A 199 12.11 23.07 13.15
C HIS A 199 12.13 22.63 11.67
N THR A 200 13.01 21.68 11.36
CA THR A 200 13.28 21.11 10.02
C THR A 200 13.45 19.57 10.11
N PRO A 201 12.37 18.79 10.32
CA PRO A 201 12.46 17.34 10.45
C PRO A 201 12.90 16.71 9.11
N LEU A 202 13.92 15.85 9.17
CA LEU A 202 14.38 15.05 8.03
C LEU A 202 13.90 13.59 8.14
N PHE A 203 13.66 12.95 7.00
CA PHE A 203 13.14 11.58 6.94
C PHE A 203 13.99 10.69 6.01
N ALA A 204 14.52 9.59 6.54
CA ALA A 204 15.27 8.62 5.74
C ALA A 204 14.38 7.58 5.03
N SER A 205 13.17 7.35 5.55
CA SER A 205 12.21 6.36 5.07
C SER A 205 10.76 6.83 5.28
N THR A 206 9.83 6.28 4.52
CA THR A 206 8.39 6.61 4.65
C THR A 206 7.80 6.10 5.97
N TYR A 207 8.39 5.05 6.57
CA TYR A 207 8.13 4.66 7.96
C TYR A 207 8.38 5.81 8.94
N ARG A 208 9.50 6.56 8.78
CA ARG A 208 9.84 7.71 9.64
C ARG A 208 8.92 8.90 9.44
N PHE A 209 8.46 9.14 8.21
CA PHE A 209 7.43 10.14 7.94
C PHE A 209 6.10 9.77 8.61
N ALA A 210 5.64 8.52 8.48
CA ALA A 210 4.43 8.05 9.15
C ALA A 210 4.55 8.13 10.69
N GLN A 211 5.75 7.88 11.22
CA GLN A 211 6.10 8.09 12.62
C GLN A 211 5.92 9.54 13.08
N PHE A 212 6.39 10.50 12.27
CA PHE A 212 6.24 11.94 12.48
C PHE A 212 4.79 12.41 12.36
N ALA A 213 4.09 12.01 11.30
CA ALA A 213 2.69 12.35 11.05
C ALA A 213 1.79 11.94 12.24
N TYR A 214 1.95 10.69 12.71
CA TYR A 214 1.31 10.19 13.93
C TYR A 214 1.65 11.03 15.17
N THR A 215 2.92 11.41 15.32
CA THR A 215 3.39 12.20 16.47
C THR A 215 2.80 13.61 16.49
N VAL A 216 2.75 14.32 15.36
CA VAL A 216 2.16 15.67 15.31
C VAL A 216 0.63 15.63 15.41
N SER A 217 -0.03 14.62 14.81
CA SER A 217 -1.50 14.47 14.88
C SER A 217 -2.01 14.06 16.26
N HIS A 218 -1.16 13.45 17.10
CA HIS A 218 -1.50 13.09 18.49
C HIS A 218 -0.93 14.07 19.53
N GLN A 219 0.16 14.79 19.24
CA GLN A 219 0.85 15.67 20.19
C GLN A 219 1.16 17.04 19.57
N LYS A 220 0.17 17.94 19.62
CA LYS A 220 0.20 19.27 19.01
C LYS A 220 1.50 20.06 19.27
N HIS A 221 2.03 20.00 20.49
CA HIS A 221 3.23 20.76 20.90
C HIS A 221 4.52 20.42 20.12
N TYR A 222 4.55 19.33 19.35
CA TYR A 222 5.61 19.06 18.37
C TYR A 222 5.31 19.68 17.00
N GLY A 223 4.06 19.61 16.52
CA GLY A 223 3.63 20.28 15.29
C GLY A 223 3.79 21.80 15.36
N ASP A 224 3.54 22.40 16.53
CA ASP A 224 3.76 23.82 16.79
C ASP A 224 5.23 24.27 16.67
N ARG A 225 6.20 23.34 16.68
CA ARG A 225 7.65 23.60 16.53
C ARG A 225 8.13 23.57 15.07
N VAL A 226 7.36 22.96 14.15
CA VAL A 226 7.75 22.78 12.75
C VAL A 226 7.64 24.09 11.96
N ARG A 227 8.67 24.45 11.18
CA ARG A 227 8.69 25.64 10.33
C ARG A 227 8.96 25.32 8.86
N VAL A 228 9.75 24.28 8.57
CA VAL A 228 9.96 23.75 7.23
C VAL A 228 9.66 22.27 7.21
N LEU A 229 8.80 21.81 6.31
CA LEU A 229 8.48 20.39 6.10
C LEU A 229 8.93 19.99 4.70
N ASP A 230 10.07 19.30 4.60
CA ASP A 230 10.57 18.76 3.33
C ASP A 230 10.30 17.25 3.23
N VAL A 231 9.57 16.89 2.18
CA VAL A 231 9.13 15.53 1.86
C VAL A 231 9.73 15.05 0.52
N SER A 232 10.38 15.95 -0.23
CA SER A 232 10.97 15.67 -1.55
C SER A 232 12.16 14.71 -1.51
N GLY A 233 12.81 14.60 -0.34
CA GLY A 233 13.97 13.74 -0.11
C GLY A 233 13.76 12.27 -0.50
N PHE A 234 12.52 11.77 -0.51
CA PHE A 234 12.19 10.40 -0.90
C PHE A 234 12.39 10.11 -2.40
N ALA A 235 12.28 11.11 -3.27
CA ALA A 235 12.49 10.94 -4.71
C ALA A 235 13.98 10.98 -5.10
N ASN A 236 14.82 11.68 -4.32
CA ASN A 236 16.26 11.79 -4.55
C ASN A 236 17.04 10.55 -4.04
N VAL A 237 16.33 9.43 -3.85
CA VAL A 237 16.82 8.14 -3.37
C VAL A 237 17.15 7.26 -4.57
N ALA A 238 18.42 7.24 -4.97
CA ALA A 238 18.90 6.39 -6.06
C ALA A 238 18.50 4.92 -5.83
N GLN A 239 17.80 4.33 -6.81
CA GLN A 239 17.10 3.04 -6.71
C GLN A 239 18.05 1.84 -6.61
N PHE A 240 19.23 1.93 -7.22
CA PHE A 240 20.11 0.78 -7.49
C PHE A 240 21.02 0.34 -6.33
N ASP A 241 21.04 1.08 -5.21
CA ASP A 241 22.06 0.96 -4.15
C ASP A 241 21.48 0.53 -2.78
N ARG A 242 20.20 0.13 -2.71
CA ARG A 242 19.45 0.10 -1.44
C ARG A 242 18.79 -1.23 -1.09
N GLN A 243 18.94 -1.58 0.18
CA GLN A 243 18.28 -2.70 0.83
C GLN A 243 16.78 -2.41 1.05
N PRO A 244 15.93 -3.44 1.07
CA PRO A 244 14.52 -3.28 1.38
C PRO A 244 14.35 -2.84 2.85
N GLU A 245 13.50 -1.83 3.07
CA GLU A 245 13.24 -1.22 4.38
C GLU A 245 11.74 -1.25 4.67
N ALA A 246 11.36 -1.26 5.94
CA ALA A 246 9.97 -0.98 6.31
C ALA A 246 9.55 0.42 5.82
N GLY A 247 8.37 0.52 5.21
CA GLY A 247 7.76 1.77 4.78
C GLY A 247 6.63 2.22 5.72
N TRP A 248 5.78 3.12 5.25
CA TRP A 248 4.59 3.55 6.00
C TRP A 248 3.58 2.41 6.21
N ARG A 249 3.53 1.43 5.29
CA ARG A 249 2.62 0.26 5.35
C ARG A 249 2.86 -0.60 6.59
N GLU A 250 4.10 -0.64 7.09
CA GLU A 250 4.51 -1.33 8.32
C GLU A 250 4.20 -0.52 9.59
N TRP A 251 4.18 0.81 9.52
CA TRP A 251 3.99 1.67 10.71
C TRP A 251 2.63 1.45 11.40
N LYS A 252 1.60 1.04 10.66
CA LYS A 252 0.31 0.67 11.25
C LYS A 252 0.33 -0.65 12.05
N PHE A 253 1.36 -1.48 11.86
CA PHE A 253 1.62 -2.68 12.64
C PHE A 253 2.63 -2.47 13.78
N ARG A 254 3.00 -1.21 14.10
CA ARG A 254 3.91 -0.83 15.21
C ARG A 254 3.62 -1.49 16.57
N ASN A 255 2.37 -1.85 16.83
CA ASN A 255 1.92 -2.47 18.08
C ASN A 255 1.83 -4.01 18.00
N HIS A 256 2.07 -4.64 16.85
CA HIS A 256 1.97 -6.09 16.67
C HIS A 256 3.27 -6.79 17.11
N ASP A 257 3.17 -7.96 17.75
CA ASP A 257 4.31 -8.72 18.29
C ASP A 257 5.49 -8.92 17.33
N LEU A 258 5.21 -9.07 16.01
CA LEU A 258 6.19 -9.18 14.93
C LEU A 258 7.19 -8.00 14.91
N TYR A 259 6.74 -6.80 15.28
CA TYR A 259 7.54 -5.58 15.33
C TYR A 259 7.99 -5.22 16.75
N GLN A 260 7.32 -5.73 17.79
CA GLN A 260 7.78 -5.60 19.18
C GLN A 260 8.96 -6.54 19.52
N GLY A 261 9.23 -7.56 18.69
CA GLY A 261 10.31 -8.53 18.90
C GLY A 261 9.99 -9.62 19.95
N ASN A 262 8.72 -9.74 20.35
CA ASN A 262 8.25 -10.69 21.35
C ASN A 262 7.74 -12.03 20.76
N SER A 263 7.72 -12.17 19.43
CA SER A 263 7.17 -13.36 18.75
C SER A 263 7.84 -14.67 19.14
N ARG A 264 7.19 -15.42 20.04
CA ARG A 264 7.39 -16.87 20.22
C ARG A 264 6.62 -17.68 19.15
N LEU A 265 6.58 -17.20 17.91
CA LEU A 265 5.99 -17.95 16.81
C LEU A 265 6.91 -19.11 16.43
N HIS A 266 6.35 -20.32 16.35
CA HIS A 266 7.12 -21.55 16.28
C HIS A 266 7.60 -21.84 14.85
N VAL A 267 8.65 -21.12 14.43
CA VAL A 267 9.42 -21.48 13.23
C VAL A 267 10.22 -22.76 13.53
N PRO A 268 10.22 -23.78 12.64
CA PRO A 268 11.01 -25.00 12.83
C PRO A 268 12.51 -24.72 13.04
N GLU A 269 13.08 -25.26 14.12
CA GLU A 269 14.32 -24.74 14.70
C GLU A 269 15.62 -25.23 14.01
N ARG A 270 15.89 -24.79 12.77
CA ARG A 270 17.25 -24.83 12.22
C ARG A 270 18.12 -23.76 12.88
N ARG A 271 18.73 -24.11 14.02
CA ARG A 271 19.65 -23.23 14.79
C ARG A 271 20.91 -22.85 13.99
N PRO A 272 21.22 -21.56 13.89
CA PRO A 272 22.58 -21.06 14.09
C PRO A 272 22.70 -20.35 15.45
N THR A 273 23.95 -20.17 15.91
CA THR A 273 24.27 -19.66 17.25
C THR A 273 23.62 -18.30 17.57
N ARG A 274 22.98 -18.22 18.74
CA ARG A 274 22.17 -17.08 19.21
C ARG A 274 23.00 -15.83 19.60
N ARG A 275 23.66 -15.21 18.62
CA ARG A 275 24.19 -13.84 18.75
C ARG A 275 23.04 -12.91 19.15
N ARG A 276 23.19 -12.16 20.24
CA ARG A 276 22.28 -11.03 20.55
C ARG A 276 22.43 -10.01 19.43
N MET A 277 21.43 -9.90 18.57
CA MET A 277 21.35 -8.82 17.57
C MET A 277 21.38 -7.48 18.32
N PRO A 278 22.20 -6.50 17.90
CA PRO A 278 22.11 -5.15 18.46
C PRO A 278 20.71 -4.57 18.16
N HIS A 279 20.20 -3.71 19.05
CA HIS A 279 18.89 -3.06 18.87
C HIS A 279 18.87 -2.25 17.56
N ARG A 280 18.29 -2.84 16.51
CA ARG A 280 18.11 -2.17 15.21
C ARG A 280 17.16 -1.00 15.41
N LYS A 281 17.63 0.21 15.10
CA LYS A 281 16.86 1.46 15.34
C LYS A 281 15.73 1.68 14.33
N HIS A 282 15.73 0.92 13.24
CA HIS A 282 14.69 0.87 12.21
C HIS A 282 14.24 -0.58 12.05
N PRO A 283 12.94 -0.89 11.95
CA PRO A 283 12.48 -2.26 11.71
C PRO A 283 12.89 -2.77 10.32
N GLN A 284 12.84 -4.08 10.15
CA GLN A 284 12.94 -4.73 8.85
C GLN A 284 11.56 -4.68 8.14
N PRO A 285 11.54 -4.75 6.80
CA PRO A 285 10.29 -4.95 6.06
C PRO A 285 9.62 -6.27 6.47
N ASN A 286 8.32 -6.35 6.25
CA ASN A 286 7.58 -7.60 6.40
C ASN A 286 7.85 -8.51 5.19
N PRO A 287 8.10 -9.82 5.33
CA PRO A 287 8.07 -10.73 4.18
C PRO A 287 6.73 -10.63 3.42
N PHE A 288 5.61 -10.52 4.13
CA PHE A 288 4.28 -10.32 3.55
C PHE A 288 4.06 -8.94 2.89
N LEU A 289 5.04 -8.03 2.93
CA LEU A 289 5.01 -6.72 2.28
C LEU A 289 6.27 -6.46 1.44
N GLU A 290 7.09 -7.48 1.16
CA GLU A 290 8.38 -7.33 0.49
C GLU A 290 8.26 -6.69 -0.90
N ALA A 291 7.16 -6.97 -1.61
CA ALA A 291 6.79 -6.32 -2.88
C ALA A 291 6.66 -4.79 -2.79
N TRP A 292 6.40 -4.22 -1.60
CA TRP A 292 6.35 -2.77 -1.36
C TRP A 292 7.55 -2.23 -0.56
N ALA A 293 8.53 -3.06 -0.20
CA ALA A 293 9.67 -2.64 0.63
C ALA A 293 10.69 -1.72 -0.08
N LEU A 294 10.53 -1.54 -1.40
CA LEU A 294 11.22 -0.53 -2.20
C LEU A 294 10.33 0.70 -2.48
N SER A 295 9.04 0.65 -2.15
CA SER A 295 8.08 1.73 -2.41
C SER A 295 8.33 2.94 -1.50
N ARG A 296 8.34 4.14 -2.09
CA ARG A 296 8.60 5.41 -1.38
C ARG A 296 7.43 6.40 -1.49
N ASP A 297 6.25 5.86 -1.74
CA ASP A 297 4.95 6.53 -1.70
C ASP A 297 4.53 6.91 -0.27
N ILE A 298 3.60 7.86 -0.16
CA ILE A 298 3.09 8.39 1.11
C ILE A 298 1.55 8.39 1.06
N PRO A 299 0.86 7.90 2.10
CA PRO A 299 -0.60 7.92 2.14
C PRO A 299 -1.13 9.36 2.25
N LEU A 300 -2.16 9.68 1.45
CA LEU A 300 -2.80 11.00 1.45
C LEU A 300 -3.23 11.47 2.84
N GLY A 301 -3.79 10.58 3.65
CA GLY A 301 -4.20 10.88 5.03
C GLY A 301 -3.01 11.19 5.94
N GLY A 302 -1.93 10.41 5.86
CA GLY A 302 -0.69 10.68 6.59
C GLY A 302 -0.05 12.04 6.24
N LEU A 303 -0.13 12.46 4.97
CA LEU A 303 0.30 13.81 4.56
C LEU A 303 -0.66 14.89 5.09
N CYS A 304 -1.96 14.66 5.06
CA CYS A 304 -2.96 15.57 5.63
C CYS A 304 -2.76 15.77 7.14
N HIS A 305 -2.52 14.70 7.91
CA HIS A 305 -2.16 14.75 9.33
C HIS A 305 -0.90 15.58 9.58
N ALA A 306 0.14 15.40 8.77
CA ALA A 306 1.38 16.15 8.89
C ALA A 306 1.16 17.66 8.66
N ILE A 307 0.42 18.04 7.63
CA ILE A 307 0.11 19.45 7.30
C ILE A 307 -0.80 20.07 8.37
N GLN A 308 -1.92 19.42 8.71
CA GLN A 308 -2.89 19.91 9.69
C GLN A 308 -2.29 20.00 11.12
N GLY A 309 -1.32 19.13 11.44
CA GLY A 309 -0.57 19.17 12.69
C GLY A 309 0.39 20.36 12.81
N CYS A 310 0.97 20.82 11.69
CA CYS A 310 2.01 21.85 11.67
C CYS A 310 1.44 23.26 11.46
N GLN A 311 0.65 23.76 12.43
CA GLN A 311 -0.10 25.02 12.29
C GLN A 311 0.74 26.29 12.02
N TYR A 312 2.04 26.23 12.35
CA TYR A 312 3.01 27.31 12.17
C TYR A 312 4.02 27.02 11.04
N LEU A 313 3.68 26.17 10.07
CA LEU A 313 4.54 25.84 8.94
C LEU A 313 4.73 27.07 8.01
N ASN A 314 5.98 27.50 7.81
CA ASN A 314 6.35 28.60 6.90
C ASN A 314 6.63 28.11 5.49
N THR A 315 7.26 26.93 5.33
CA THR A 315 7.65 26.39 4.03
C THR A 315 7.31 24.91 3.95
N ILE A 316 6.66 24.49 2.86
CA ILE A 316 6.46 23.08 2.54
C ILE A 316 7.16 22.73 1.22
N ASN A 317 7.82 21.57 1.19
CA ASN A 317 8.37 21.00 -0.03
C ASN A 317 7.82 19.59 -0.27
N ILE A 318 6.89 19.49 -1.21
CA ILE A 318 6.24 18.26 -1.69
C ILE A 318 6.62 17.96 -3.15
N SER A 319 7.79 18.44 -3.59
CA SER A 319 8.33 18.16 -4.92
C SER A 319 8.57 16.66 -5.14
N ARG A 320 8.26 16.15 -6.33
CA ARG A 320 8.53 14.76 -6.77
C ARG A 320 7.93 13.63 -5.90
N ILE A 321 7.04 13.92 -4.95
CA ILE A 321 6.48 12.87 -4.09
C ILE A 321 5.58 11.90 -4.86
N GLN A 322 5.59 10.63 -4.44
CA GLN A 322 4.59 9.64 -4.83
C GLN A 322 3.51 9.60 -3.76
N LEU A 323 2.24 9.65 -4.17
CA LEU A 323 1.08 9.61 -3.28
C LEU A 323 0.39 8.27 -3.40
N ALA A 324 -0.07 7.74 -2.26
CA ALA A 324 -0.91 6.57 -2.17
C ALA A 324 -2.34 6.97 -1.77
N GLU A 325 -3.30 6.31 -2.41
CA GLU A 325 -4.72 6.42 -2.08
C GLU A 325 -4.97 6.07 -0.61
N ASP A 326 -5.89 6.81 0.01
CA ASP A 326 -6.26 6.66 1.41
C ASP A 326 -7.73 7.04 1.58
N PHE A 327 -8.33 6.58 2.68
CA PHE A 327 -9.75 6.74 2.94
C PHE A 327 -9.97 7.33 4.33
N LEU A 328 -10.88 8.30 4.43
CA LEU A 328 -11.39 8.83 5.69
C LEU A 328 -12.43 7.85 6.23
N ILE A 329 -12.34 7.50 7.51
CA ILE A 329 -13.36 6.69 8.18
C ILE A 329 -14.41 7.63 8.75
N ILE A 330 -15.69 7.35 8.47
CA ILE A 330 -16.84 8.16 8.91
C ILE A 330 -17.58 7.51 10.10
N ASP A 331 -17.37 6.20 10.34
CA ASP A 331 -18.09 5.46 11.37
C ASP A 331 -17.79 5.94 12.81
N ASP A 332 -18.83 6.43 13.49
CA ASP A 332 -18.83 6.89 14.89
C ASP A 332 -18.32 5.84 15.89
N ASN A 333 -18.36 4.54 15.56
CA ASN A 333 -17.78 3.47 16.38
C ASN A 333 -16.24 3.61 16.55
N TYR A 334 -15.59 4.36 15.67
CA TYR A 334 -14.14 4.61 15.70
C TYR A 334 -13.88 6.10 15.99
N PRO A 335 -13.86 6.53 17.27
CA PRO A 335 -13.59 7.92 17.63
C PRO A 335 -12.13 8.34 17.34
N PRO A 336 -11.88 9.58 16.87
CA PRO A 336 -10.55 10.01 16.47
C PRO A 336 -9.55 10.08 17.63
N SER A 337 -8.45 9.34 17.47
CA SER A 337 -7.30 9.34 18.39
C SER A 337 -6.34 10.53 18.17
N ALA A 338 -6.41 11.14 16.99
CA ALA A 338 -5.71 12.38 16.65
C ALA A 338 -6.54 13.62 17.00
N TRP A 339 -5.90 14.68 17.50
CA TRP A 339 -6.58 15.96 17.82
C TRP A 339 -7.02 16.73 16.57
N THR A 340 -6.67 16.23 15.37
CA THR A 340 -7.16 16.70 14.08
C THR A 340 -8.64 16.38 13.83
N ASN A 341 -9.25 15.53 14.66
CA ASN A 341 -10.59 14.95 14.49
C ASN A 341 -10.77 14.23 13.15
N THR A 342 -9.72 13.57 12.67
CA THR A 342 -9.70 12.75 11.46
C THR A 342 -9.05 11.39 11.74
N ILE A 343 -9.50 10.35 11.03
CA ILE A 343 -8.88 9.02 11.03
C ILE A 343 -8.76 8.54 9.59
N TYR A 344 -7.60 8.01 9.23
CA TYR A 344 -7.37 7.44 7.92
C TYR A 344 -7.07 5.94 7.98
N VAL A 345 -7.42 5.20 6.92
CA VAL A 345 -7.13 3.76 6.83
C VAL A 345 -5.62 3.46 6.85
N SER A 346 -4.77 4.45 6.52
CA SER A 346 -3.32 4.39 6.71
C SER A 346 -2.85 4.40 8.17
N ASP A 347 -3.60 4.97 9.12
CA ASP A 347 -3.24 5.01 10.55
C ASP A 347 -3.33 3.64 11.24
N LEU A 348 -4.14 2.73 10.66
CA LEU A 348 -4.78 1.59 11.32
C LEU A 348 -4.38 0.21 10.74
N PRO A 349 -4.37 -0.86 11.56
CA PRO A 349 -3.94 -2.19 11.15
C PRO A 349 -4.95 -2.85 10.20
N LYS A 350 -4.45 -3.68 9.26
CA LYS A 350 -5.28 -4.43 8.27
C LYS A 350 -6.13 -5.57 8.88
N ALA A 351 -6.38 -5.54 10.18
CA ALA A 351 -7.28 -6.47 10.88
C ALA A 351 -8.76 -6.02 10.81
N TRP A 352 -9.01 -4.78 10.37
CA TRP A 352 -10.35 -4.22 10.24
C TRP A 352 -10.78 -4.30 8.77
N SER A 353 -11.82 -5.11 8.51
CA SER A 353 -12.46 -5.27 7.21
C SER A 353 -13.56 -4.21 7.08
N TRP A 354 -13.23 -3.09 6.44
CA TRP A 354 -14.16 -1.98 6.23
C TRP A 354 -15.22 -2.32 5.18
N ASN A 355 -16.46 -1.91 5.43
CA ASN A 355 -17.52 -1.90 4.43
C ASN A 355 -17.51 -0.56 3.67
N SER A 356 -17.93 -0.57 2.40
CA SER A 356 -17.97 0.64 1.55
C SER A 356 -18.64 1.88 2.16
N PRO A 357 -19.77 1.81 2.91
CA PRO A 357 -20.39 3.00 3.51
C PRO A 357 -19.64 3.59 4.72
N GLU A 358 -18.66 2.86 5.29
CA GLU A 358 -17.86 3.34 6.42
C GLU A 358 -16.71 4.26 5.98
N LEU A 359 -16.42 4.28 4.67
CA LEU A 359 -15.24 4.92 4.09
C LEU A 359 -15.59 6.00 3.06
N GLN A 360 -14.93 7.15 3.14
CA GLN A 360 -14.92 8.18 2.10
C GLN A 360 -13.55 8.21 1.40
N PRO A 361 -13.49 8.12 0.05
CA PRO A 361 -12.23 8.25 -0.69
C PRO A 361 -11.67 9.67 -0.57
N ILE A 362 -10.35 9.78 -0.43
CA ILE A 362 -9.63 11.05 -0.35
C ILE A 362 -8.92 11.33 -1.67
N TYR A 363 -9.12 12.53 -2.21
CA TYR A 363 -8.50 12.99 -3.45
C TYR A 363 -7.38 14.01 -3.17
N ASN A 364 -6.47 14.19 -4.13
CA ASN A 364 -5.31 15.07 -4.00
C ASN A 364 -5.65 16.53 -3.60
N ILE A 365 -6.87 17.01 -3.91
CA ILE A 365 -7.37 18.34 -3.50
C ILE A 365 -7.33 18.55 -1.98
N TYR A 366 -7.46 17.49 -1.17
CA TYR A 366 -7.40 17.61 0.29
C TYR A 366 -6.06 18.16 0.79
N ILE A 367 -4.95 17.95 0.04
CA ILE A 367 -3.66 18.58 0.33
C ILE A 367 -3.81 20.12 0.28
N ILE A 368 -4.46 20.63 -0.77
CA ILE A 368 -4.72 22.05 -0.97
C ILE A 368 -5.60 22.60 0.16
N ASP A 369 -6.65 21.89 0.54
CA ASP A 369 -7.55 22.31 1.62
C ASP A 369 -6.88 22.32 3.00
N GLN A 370 -5.85 21.50 3.24
CA GLN A 370 -5.03 21.64 4.45
C GLN A 370 -4.03 22.80 4.33
N LEU A 371 -3.42 23.04 3.17
CA LEU A 371 -2.52 24.19 2.94
C LEU A 371 -3.24 25.53 3.10
N ARG A 372 -4.48 25.67 2.60
CA ARG A 372 -5.30 26.89 2.72
C ARG A 372 -5.55 27.31 4.17
N LYS A 373 -5.57 26.36 5.12
CA LYS A 373 -5.78 26.60 6.55
C LYS A 373 -4.54 27.13 7.28
N LEU A 374 -3.36 27.08 6.67
CA LEU A 374 -2.10 27.50 7.29
C LEU A 374 -1.89 29.02 7.21
N LYS A 375 -1.99 29.69 8.36
CA LYS A 375 -1.87 31.16 8.45
C LYS A 375 -0.45 31.71 8.37
N HIS A 376 0.55 30.83 8.49
CA HIS A 376 1.97 31.19 8.51
C HIS A 376 2.73 30.70 7.27
N LEU A 377 2.06 30.00 6.35
CA LEU A 377 2.66 29.47 5.14
C LEU A 377 3.08 30.61 4.21
N GLU A 378 4.38 30.70 3.91
CA GLU A 378 4.99 31.73 3.06
C GLU A 378 5.46 31.19 1.71
N THR A 379 5.85 29.91 1.64
CA THR A 379 6.40 29.27 0.44
C THR A 379 5.87 27.85 0.25
N VAL A 380 5.40 27.54 -0.97
CA VAL A 380 5.02 26.17 -1.39
C VAL A 380 5.92 25.73 -2.53
N ILE A 381 6.68 24.65 -2.33
CA ILE A 381 7.53 24.02 -3.34
C ILE A 381 6.91 22.66 -3.69
N ALA A 382 6.56 22.46 -4.95
CA ALA A 382 5.93 21.23 -5.45
C ALA A 382 6.40 20.91 -6.88
N ASN A 383 7.70 21.12 -7.14
CA ASN A 383 8.38 20.91 -8.42
C ASN A 383 8.23 19.45 -8.90
N ASN A 384 7.93 19.27 -10.18
CA ASN A 384 7.61 17.98 -10.80
C ASN A 384 6.48 17.23 -10.05
N GLY A 385 5.48 17.99 -9.57
CA GLY A 385 4.27 17.51 -8.91
C GLY A 385 3.22 17.08 -9.92
N VAL A 386 3.30 15.82 -10.39
CA VAL A 386 2.39 15.24 -11.40
C VAL A 386 0.94 15.20 -10.91
N PHE A 387 0.72 15.10 -9.59
CA PHE A 387 -0.60 15.02 -8.95
C PHE A 387 -1.40 16.34 -8.94
N LEU A 388 -0.78 17.45 -9.36
CA LEU A 388 -1.39 18.79 -9.37
C LEU A 388 -2.20 19.02 -10.66
N SER A 389 -3.35 19.68 -10.54
CA SER A 389 -4.17 20.13 -11.67
C SER A 389 -4.37 21.64 -11.63
N THR A 390 -4.74 22.25 -12.77
CA THR A 390 -5.02 23.70 -12.85
C THR A 390 -6.07 24.13 -11.81
N LEU A 391 -7.11 23.32 -11.59
CA LEU A 391 -8.13 23.55 -10.56
C LEU A 391 -7.54 23.53 -9.13
N MET A 392 -6.65 22.59 -8.83
CA MET A 392 -5.98 22.53 -7.52
C MET A 392 -5.09 23.76 -7.27
N ILE A 393 -4.41 24.27 -8.29
CA ILE A 393 -3.60 25.49 -8.15
C ILE A 393 -4.51 26.72 -8.05
N GLN A 394 -5.64 26.78 -8.76
CA GLN A 394 -6.62 27.84 -8.60
C GLN A 394 -7.19 27.89 -7.17
N GLU A 395 -7.69 26.77 -6.63
CA GLU A 395 -8.19 26.67 -5.25
C GLU A 395 -7.11 27.03 -4.20
N LEU A 396 -5.84 26.71 -4.47
CA LEU A 396 -4.71 27.13 -3.63
C LEU A 396 -4.46 28.64 -3.74
N VAL A 397 -4.43 29.18 -4.96
CA VAL A 397 -3.95 30.54 -5.24
C VAL A 397 -4.99 31.61 -4.96
N ASP A 398 -6.28 31.34 -5.18
CA ASP A 398 -7.37 32.21 -4.71
C ASP A 398 -7.69 31.94 -3.22
N GLY A 399 -7.60 30.68 -2.75
CA GLY A 399 -8.02 30.27 -1.41
C GLY A 399 -6.98 30.34 -0.27
N ALA A 400 -5.69 30.51 -0.55
CA ALA A 400 -4.66 30.54 0.51
C ALA A 400 -4.59 31.86 1.27
N HIS A 401 -4.18 31.78 2.54
CA HIS A 401 -3.93 32.94 3.40
C HIS A 401 -2.93 33.92 2.77
N PRO A 402 -3.06 35.26 2.96
CA PRO A 402 -2.16 36.27 2.38
C PRO A 402 -0.68 36.20 2.80
N SER A 403 -0.30 35.28 3.69
CA SER A 403 1.10 34.98 4.00
C SER A 403 1.84 34.32 2.86
N LEU A 404 1.14 33.57 1.98
CA LEU A 404 1.75 32.81 0.88
C LEU A 404 2.25 33.77 -0.21
N LYS A 405 3.58 33.90 -0.31
CA LYS A 405 4.29 34.82 -1.20
C LYS A 405 4.92 34.10 -2.39
N ASN A 406 5.59 32.99 -2.15
CA ASN A 406 6.43 32.31 -3.14
C ASN A 406 5.87 30.93 -3.50
N VAL A 407 5.98 30.56 -4.76
CA VAL A 407 5.57 29.24 -5.28
C VAL A 407 6.60 28.69 -6.26
N ASP A 408 6.81 27.39 -6.22
CA ASP A 408 7.66 26.65 -7.15
C ASP A 408 6.89 25.43 -7.67
N PHE A 409 6.31 25.60 -8.85
CA PHE A 409 5.52 24.61 -9.56
C PHE A 409 6.19 24.16 -10.87
N GLU A 410 7.50 24.39 -11.03
CA GLU A 410 8.26 24.01 -12.22
C GLU A 410 8.06 22.52 -12.56
N HIS A 411 7.79 22.25 -13.84
CA HIS A 411 7.53 20.89 -14.38
C HIS A 411 6.32 20.14 -13.79
N SER A 412 5.44 20.82 -13.06
CA SER A 412 4.26 20.20 -12.44
C SER A 412 3.04 20.15 -13.36
N GLY A 413 2.07 19.32 -12.99
CA GLY A 413 0.89 19.01 -13.81
C GLY A 413 0.97 17.63 -14.47
N MET A 414 -0.20 17.02 -14.70
CA MET A 414 -0.31 15.76 -15.46
C MET A 414 0.10 15.91 -16.93
N SER A 415 -0.21 17.06 -17.54
CA SER A 415 0.22 17.44 -18.89
C SER A 415 1.43 18.36 -18.83
N ARG A 416 2.48 18.04 -19.59
CA ARG A 416 3.75 18.79 -19.61
C ARG A 416 3.54 20.28 -19.94
N ALA A 417 4.40 21.13 -19.38
CA ALA A 417 4.48 22.57 -19.65
C ALA A 417 3.15 23.34 -19.47
N GLN A 418 2.48 23.16 -18.32
CA GLN A 418 1.36 24.02 -17.94
C GLN A 418 1.81 25.49 -17.83
N PRO A 419 1.02 26.49 -18.28
CA PRO A 419 1.42 27.89 -18.17
C PRO A 419 1.68 28.35 -16.72
N TRP A 420 0.94 27.80 -15.76
CA TRP A 420 1.09 28.10 -14.32
C TRP A 420 2.26 27.37 -13.65
N ALA A 421 2.90 26.41 -14.32
CA ALA A 421 3.98 25.57 -13.77
C ALA A 421 5.33 26.31 -13.75
N ILE A 422 5.36 27.46 -13.07
CA ILE A 422 6.50 28.35 -12.93
C ILE A 422 7.05 28.38 -11.50
N LYS A 423 8.25 28.93 -11.36
CA LYS A 423 8.84 29.35 -10.09
C LYS A 423 8.80 30.87 -10.00
N GLY A 424 8.18 31.41 -8.95
CA GLY A 424 7.95 32.84 -8.85
C GLY A 424 7.08 33.21 -7.65
N LYS A 425 6.37 34.32 -7.77
CA LYS A 425 5.44 34.81 -6.75
C LYS A 425 4.03 34.30 -6.96
N ARG A 426 3.23 34.32 -5.89
CA ARG A 426 1.80 34.01 -5.94
C ARG A 426 1.09 34.89 -6.97
N GLU A 427 1.36 36.19 -7.01
CA GLU A 427 0.66 37.14 -7.90
C GLU A 427 0.92 36.87 -9.39
N GLU A 428 2.09 36.31 -9.73
CA GLU A 428 2.44 35.92 -11.09
C GLU A 428 1.60 34.71 -11.53
N VAL A 429 1.42 33.73 -10.64
CA VAL A 429 0.53 32.57 -10.88
C VAL A 429 -0.95 32.98 -10.85
N VAL A 430 -1.38 33.90 -9.97
CA VAL A 430 -2.74 34.52 -10.01
C VAL A 430 -2.99 35.12 -11.39
N LYS A 431 -2.02 35.90 -11.91
CA LYS A 431 -2.16 36.55 -13.21
C LYS A 431 -2.27 35.52 -14.33
N ILE A 432 -1.38 34.52 -14.36
CA ILE A 432 -1.41 33.46 -15.38
C ILE A 432 -2.74 32.69 -15.33
N ILE A 433 -3.25 32.32 -14.16
CA ILE A 433 -4.54 31.62 -14.05
C ILE A 433 -5.70 32.52 -14.51
N ARG A 434 -5.69 33.81 -14.18
CA ARG A 434 -6.73 34.75 -14.64
C ARG A 434 -6.63 35.10 -16.12
N ASP A 435 -5.44 35.06 -16.71
CA ASP A 435 -5.25 35.22 -18.15
C ASP A 435 -5.63 33.93 -18.89
N MET A 436 -5.37 32.75 -18.30
CA MET A 436 -5.96 31.47 -18.73
C MET A 436 -7.49 31.54 -18.70
N GLU A 437 -8.13 31.95 -17.60
CA GLU A 437 -9.60 32.10 -17.48
C GLU A 437 -10.23 33.09 -18.48
N LYS A 438 -9.44 33.98 -19.11
CA LYS A 438 -9.91 34.84 -20.22
C LYS A 438 -9.79 34.15 -21.58
N THR A 439 -8.79 33.28 -21.74
CA THR A 439 -8.53 32.53 -22.98
C THR A 439 -9.35 31.24 -23.08
N THR A 440 -9.67 30.60 -21.96
CA THR A 440 -10.69 29.55 -21.88
C THR A 440 -12.05 30.23 -21.62
N PRO A 441 -12.98 30.27 -22.59
CA PRO A 441 -14.21 31.07 -22.44
C PRO A 441 -15.03 30.61 -21.24
N ARG A 442 -15.46 31.55 -20.39
CA ARG A 442 -16.31 31.28 -19.21
C ARG A 442 -17.80 31.09 -19.55
N SER A 443 -18.02 30.40 -20.66
CA SER A 443 -19.27 29.83 -21.14
C SER A 443 -18.87 28.66 -22.05
N PRO A 444 -19.53 27.49 -22.00
CA PRO A 444 -19.35 26.50 -23.05
C PRO A 444 -19.65 27.18 -24.40
N ASP A 445 -18.79 26.99 -25.40
CA ASP A 445 -18.94 27.59 -26.73
C ASP A 445 -20.34 27.33 -27.28
N PRO A 446 -20.96 28.20 -28.10
CA PRO A 446 -22.17 27.81 -28.82
C PRO A 446 -21.96 26.55 -29.68
N ARG A 447 -20.70 26.29 -30.09
CA ARG A 447 -20.27 25.01 -30.68
C ARG A 447 -20.23 23.87 -29.66
N SER A 448 -19.69 24.04 -28.45
CA SER A 448 -19.65 22.95 -27.46
C SER A 448 -21.00 22.72 -26.78
N ILE A 449 -21.88 23.73 -26.68
CA ILE A 449 -23.29 23.56 -26.32
C ILE A 449 -23.99 22.74 -27.42
N ALA A 450 -23.76 23.05 -28.70
CA ALA A 450 -24.27 22.23 -29.79
C ALA A 450 -23.69 20.80 -29.73
N THR A 451 -22.38 20.62 -29.53
CA THR A 451 -21.77 19.29 -29.38
C THR A 451 -22.27 18.54 -28.15
N MET A 452 -22.51 19.19 -27.00
CA MET A 452 -23.04 18.54 -25.79
C MET A 452 -24.55 18.25 -25.90
N ALA A 453 -25.32 19.10 -26.59
CA ALA A 453 -26.72 18.84 -26.90
C ALA A 453 -26.86 17.70 -27.92
N SER A 454 -26.06 17.70 -28.99
CA SER A 454 -25.98 16.61 -29.97
C SER A 454 -25.44 15.33 -29.34
N ALA A 455 -24.44 15.39 -28.45
CA ALA A 455 -23.94 14.22 -27.73
C ALA A 455 -25.01 13.66 -26.77
N SER A 456 -25.71 14.50 -26.00
CA SER A 456 -26.83 14.05 -25.15
C SER A 456 -28.04 13.56 -25.97
N GLN A 457 -28.23 14.06 -27.18
CA GLN A 457 -29.24 13.55 -28.11
C GLN A 457 -28.83 12.20 -28.68
N VAL A 458 -27.60 12.03 -29.17
CA VAL A 458 -27.07 10.76 -29.66
C VAL A 458 -27.03 9.72 -28.53
N GLU A 459 -26.65 10.11 -27.31
CA GLU A 459 -26.73 9.28 -26.12
C GLU A 459 -28.15 8.76 -25.87
N LYS A 460 -29.17 9.61 -26.03
CA LYS A 460 -30.58 9.20 -25.93
C LYS A 460 -30.99 8.30 -27.10
N GLU A 461 -30.66 8.64 -28.34
CA GLU A 461 -30.95 7.83 -29.53
C GLU A 461 -30.35 6.43 -29.41
N VAL A 462 -29.07 6.32 -29.00
CA VAL A 462 -28.39 5.04 -28.76
C VAL A 462 -29.03 4.30 -27.59
N ASN A 463 -29.31 4.95 -26.46
CA ASN A 463 -30.00 4.32 -25.32
C ASN A 463 -31.38 3.77 -25.70
N THR A 464 -32.15 4.49 -26.51
CA THR A 464 -33.47 4.07 -26.99
C THR A 464 -33.36 2.89 -27.95
N PHE A 465 -32.41 2.89 -28.89
CA PHE A 465 -32.17 1.76 -29.78
C PHE A 465 -31.68 0.51 -29.03
N LEU A 466 -30.74 0.66 -28.08
CA LEU A 466 -30.28 -0.47 -27.27
C LEU A 466 -31.42 -1.09 -26.46
N HIS A 467 -32.31 -0.28 -25.88
CA HIS A 467 -33.51 -0.80 -25.20
C HIS A 467 -34.44 -1.56 -26.17
N GLN A 468 -34.62 -1.08 -27.40
CA GLN A 468 -35.41 -1.76 -28.43
C GLN A 468 -34.78 -3.11 -28.87
N GLN A 469 -33.45 -3.19 -28.95
CA GLN A 469 -32.76 -4.45 -29.30
C GLN A 469 -32.68 -5.41 -28.12
N GLU A 470 -32.48 -4.92 -26.89
CA GLU A 470 -32.59 -5.71 -25.66
C GLU A 470 -33.99 -6.32 -25.52
N ASP A 471 -35.05 -5.55 -25.78
CA ASP A 471 -36.42 -6.08 -25.79
C ASP A 471 -36.65 -7.05 -26.96
N SER A 472 -36.10 -6.79 -28.15
CA SER A 472 -36.18 -7.73 -29.28
C SER A 472 -35.48 -9.07 -28.97
N ALA A 473 -34.32 -9.02 -28.32
CA ALA A 473 -33.58 -10.20 -27.87
C ALA A 473 -34.32 -10.98 -26.77
N LYS A 474 -34.95 -10.31 -25.79
CA LYS A 474 -35.84 -10.95 -24.79
C LYS A 474 -36.99 -11.73 -25.43
N HIS A 475 -37.44 -11.33 -26.62
CA HIS A 475 -38.49 -11.99 -27.39
C HIS A 475 -37.95 -12.93 -28.49
N ASN A 476 -36.66 -13.32 -28.44
CA ASN A 476 -35.98 -14.18 -29.41
C ASN A 476 -36.11 -13.72 -30.88
N ARG A 477 -36.24 -12.42 -31.13
CA ARG A 477 -36.24 -11.86 -32.48
C ARG A 477 -34.80 -11.66 -32.98
N PRO A 478 -34.52 -11.86 -34.28
CA PRO A 478 -33.20 -11.58 -34.83
C PRO A 478 -32.88 -10.09 -34.68
N VAL A 479 -31.71 -9.79 -34.14
CA VAL A 479 -31.20 -8.42 -34.00
C VAL A 479 -30.43 -8.06 -35.27
N ASP A 480 -30.71 -6.89 -35.84
CA ASP A 480 -30.00 -6.41 -37.03
C ASP A 480 -28.58 -5.93 -36.67
N ALA A 481 -27.59 -6.70 -37.11
CA ALA A 481 -26.17 -6.44 -36.90
C ALA A 481 -25.68 -5.19 -37.65
N ASP A 482 -26.25 -4.83 -38.81
CA ASP A 482 -25.79 -3.69 -39.61
C ASP A 482 -26.30 -2.36 -39.04
N SER A 483 -27.54 -2.33 -38.53
CA SER A 483 -28.02 -1.22 -37.68
C SER A 483 -27.18 -1.07 -36.41
N LEU A 484 -26.80 -2.18 -35.76
CA LEU A 484 -25.96 -2.14 -34.56
C LEU A 484 -24.53 -1.65 -34.87
N ASN A 485 -23.92 -2.12 -35.97
CA ASN A 485 -22.61 -1.65 -36.43
C ASN A 485 -22.62 -0.16 -36.79
N THR A 486 -23.70 0.32 -37.41
CA THR A 486 -23.93 1.75 -37.68
C THR A 486 -23.98 2.57 -36.38
N ILE A 487 -24.62 2.04 -35.34
CA ILE A 487 -24.77 2.70 -34.04
C ILE A 487 -23.50 2.65 -33.19
N ILE A 488 -22.71 1.57 -33.28
CA ILE A 488 -21.34 1.51 -32.76
C ILE A 488 -20.51 2.64 -33.36
N THR A 489 -20.53 2.81 -34.68
CA THR A 489 -19.80 3.92 -35.35
C THR A 489 -20.27 5.28 -34.84
N LYS A 490 -21.59 5.53 -34.76
CA LYS A 490 -22.15 6.78 -34.21
C LYS A 490 -21.66 7.08 -32.79
N LEU A 491 -21.61 6.07 -31.92
CA LEU A 491 -21.20 6.19 -30.52
C LEU A 491 -19.76 6.69 -30.38
N PHE A 492 -18.82 6.17 -31.18
CA PHE A 492 -17.41 6.61 -31.09
C PHE A 492 -17.14 7.92 -31.86
N THR A 493 -17.93 8.25 -32.90
CA THR A 493 -17.77 9.53 -33.63
C THR A 493 -18.37 10.76 -32.94
N SER A 494 -19.30 10.57 -31.99
CA SER A 494 -20.15 11.66 -31.45
C SER A 494 -19.53 12.46 -30.28
N GLY A 495 -18.30 12.15 -29.86
CA GLY A 495 -17.61 12.90 -28.81
C GLY A 495 -18.17 12.67 -27.39
N LEU A 496 -18.80 11.52 -27.16
CA LEU A 496 -19.36 11.13 -25.87
C LEU A 496 -18.29 11.03 -24.76
N GLY A 497 -18.71 11.27 -23.52
CA GLY A 497 -17.84 11.10 -22.35
C GLY A 497 -17.48 9.64 -22.10
N SER A 498 -16.27 9.39 -21.58
CA SER A 498 -15.75 8.03 -21.34
C SER A 498 -16.65 7.15 -20.45
N VAL A 499 -17.41 7.75 -19.53
CA VAL A 499 -18.37 7.04 -18.67
C VAL A 499 -19.55 6.50 -19.49
N ALA A 500 -20.16 7.33 -20.34
CA ALA A 500 -21.26 6.92 -21.22
C ALA A 500 -20.79 5.89 -22.26
N ILE A 501 -19.59 6.09 -22.84
CA ILE A 501 -18.96 5.10 -23.74
C ILE A 501 -18.80 3.74 -23.03
N ARG A 502 -18.40 3.73 -21.75
CA ARG A 502 -18.23 2.51 -20.96
C ARG A 502 -19.57 1.80 -20.70
N GLU A 503 -20.57 2.53 -20.24
CA GLU A 503 -21.90 1.97 -19.95
C GLU A 503 -22.57 1.40 -21.21
N LEU A 504 -22.55 2.16 -22.30
CA LEU A 504 -23.17 1.76 -23.56
C LEU A 504 -22.42 0.61 -24.23
N SER A 505 -21.07 0.57 -24.17
CA SER A 505 -20.31 -0.60 -24.66
C SER A 505 -20.54 -1.84 -23.81
N GLN A 506 -20.70 -1.72 -22.48
CA GLN A 506 -21.07 -2.85 -21.62
C GLN A 506 -22.43 -3.45 -22.01
N ARG A 507 -23.44 -2.60 -22.29
CA ARG A 507 -24.75 -3.04 -22.78
C ARG A 507 -24.65 -3.73 -24.15
N ILE A 508 -23.82 -3.23 -25.06
CA ILE A 508 -23.58 -3.88 -26.37
C ILE A 508 -22.91 -5.26 -26.19
N ILE A 509 -21.92 -5.38 -25.30
CA ILE A 509 -21.27 -6.68 -24.99
C ILE A 509 -22.30 -7.68 -24.46
N GLN A 510 -23.17 -7.27 -23.54
CA GLN A 510 -24.24 -8.12 -23.01
C GLN A 510 -25.29 -8.51 -24.07
N LEU A 511 -25.73 -7.55 -24.89
CA LEU A 511 -26.66 -7.78 -26.00
C LEU A 511 -26.12 -8.81 -26.99
N VAL A 512 -24.85 -8.69 -27.37
CA VAL A 512 -24.20 -9.55 -28.38
C VAL A 512 -23.90 -10.97 -27.86
N GLN A 513 -23.87 -11.17 -26.53
CA GLN A 513 -23.82 -12.50 -25.90
C GLN A 513 -25.15 -13.27 -26.00
N THR A 514 -26.29 -12.62 -26.26
CA THR A 514 -27.60 -13.29 -26.33
C THR A 514 -27.70 -14.28 -27.51
N PRO A 515 -28.53 -15.34 -27.41
CA PRO A 515 -28.62 -16.39 -28.43
C PRO A 515 -29.34 -15.96 -29.72
N SER A 516 -29.88 -14.74 -29.81
CA SER A 516 -30.45 -14.18 -31.04
C SER A 516 -29.38 -13.74 -32.06
N PHE A 517 -28.11 -13.66 -31.65
CA PHE A 517 -26.98 -13.40 -32.55
C PHE A 517 -26.40 -14.70 -33.11
N THR A 518 -26.32 -14.79 -34.45
CA THR A 518 -25.57 -15.85 -35.13
C THR A 518 -24.07 -15.66 -34.93
N LEU A 519 -23.29 -16.75 -34.97
CA LEU A 519 -21.83 -16.69 -34.75
C LEU A 519 -21.10 -15.73 -35.73
N PRO A 520 -21.39 -15.68 -37.05
CA PRO A 520 -20.72 -14.75 -37.96
C PRO A 520 -21.08 -13.27 -37.70
N SER A 521 -22.36 -12.98 -37.38
CA SER A 521 -22.79 -11.61 -37.05
C SER A 521 -22.26 -11.15 -35.69
N ARG A 522 -22.16 -12.07 -34.72
CA ARG A 522 -21.47 -11.84 -33.44
C ARG A 522 -20.01 -11.48 -33.67
N LEU A 523 -19.30 -12.23 -34.52
CA LEU A 523 -17.90 -11.98 -34.85
C LEU A 523 -17.69 -10.62 -35.55
N SER A 524 -18.50 -10.28 -36.55
CA SER A 524 -18.36 -8.99 -37.25
C SER A 524 -18.67 -7.79 -36.35
N THR A 525 -19.71 -7.87 -35.52
CA THR A 525 -20.04 -6.81 -34.56
C THR A 525 -18.99 -6.68 -33.44
N CYS A 526 -18.50 -7.79 -32.89
CA CYS A 526 -17.46 -7.74 -31.85
C CYS A 526 -16.12 -7.23 -32.38
N THR A 527 -15.71 -7.60 -33.60
CA THR A 527 -14.46 -7.09 -34.19
C THR A 527 -14.56 -5.61 -34.55
N HIS A 528 -15.69 -5.15 -35.09
CA HIS A 528 -15.96 -3.72 -35.31
C HIS A 528 -15.92 -2.93 -33.99
N LEU A 529 -16.63 -3.40 -32.97
CA LEU A 529 -16.61 -2.80 -31.63
C LEU A 529 -15.20 -2.71 -31.03
N LEU A 530 -14.40 -3.78 -31.15
CA LEU A 530 -13.02 -3.81 -30.66
C LEU A 530 -12.13 -2.79 -31.39
N SER A 531 -12.32 -2.61 -32.70
CA SER A 531 -11.59 -1.62 -33.49
C SER A 531 -11.79 -0.20 -32.95
N GLN A 532 -13.02 0.16 -32.58
CA GLN A 532 -13.36 1.48 -32.07
C GLN A 532 -12.94 1.67 -30.60
N ILE A 533 -13.24 0.70 -29.73
CA ILE A 533 -12.88 0.77 -28.30
C ILE A 533 -11.35 0.80 -28.10
N SER A 534 -10.57 0.17 -28.98
CA SER A 534 -9.10 0.12 -28.88
C SER A 534 -8.43 1.49 -28.73
N GLN A 535 -9.03 2.55 -29.31
CA GLN A 535 -8.54 3.93 -29.23
C GLN A 535 -8.61 4.49 -27.79
N PHE A 536 -9.44 3.89 -26.93
CA PHE A 536 -9.71 4.31 -25.55
C PHE A 536 -9.14 3.31 -24.51
N GLN A 537 -8.13 2.51 -24.88
CA GLN A 537 -7.61 1.40 -24.06
C GLN A 537 -7.24 1.79 -22.61
N ALA A 538 -6.80 3.02 -22.36
CA ALA A 538 -6.43 3.48 -21.02
C ALA A 538 -7.61 3.78 -20.08
N SER A 539 -8.86 3.70 -20.56
CA SER A 539 -10.09 3.93 -19.77
C SER A 539 -11.19 2.88 -19.97
N GLN A 540 -11.04 1.98 -20.95
CA GLN A 540 -12.00 0.91 -21.29
C GLN A 540 -11.36 -0.49 -21.18
N GLU A 541 -10.31 -0.65 -20.35
CA GLU A 541 -9.50 -1.87 -20.29
C GLU A 541 -10.31 -3.13 -19.92
N GLU A 542 -11.33 -2.96 -19.07
CA GLU A 542 -12.23 -4.02 -18.64
C GLU A 542 -13.12 -4.51 -19.79
N GLN A 543 -13.75 -3.58 -20.51
CA GLN A 543 -14.60 -3.83 -21.67
C GLN A 543 -13.81 -4.46 -22.83
N ILE A 544 -12.56 -4.03 -23.04
CA ILE A 544 -11.64 -4.64 -24.03
C ILE A 544 -11.31 -6.09 -23.65
N ALA A 545 -11.05 -6.37 -22.38
CA ALA A 545 -10.74 -7.72 -21.92
C ALA A 545 -11.96 -8.65 -22.06
N GLU A 546 -13.15 -8.21 -21.68
CA GLU A 546 -14.40 -8.98 -21.89
C GLU A 546 -14.70 -9.22 -23.37
N LEU A 547 -14.51 -8.21 -24.22
CA LEU A 547 -14.72 -8.32 -25.66
C LEU A 547 -13.71 -9.27 -26.32
N ARG A 548 -12.45 -9.31 -25.84
CA ARG A 548 -11.44 -10.30 -26.27
C ARG A 548 -11.77 -11.72 -25.80
N MET A 549 -12.28 -11.89 -24.59
CA MET A 549 -12.80 -13.19 -24.12
C MET A 549 -13.98 -13.67 -24.97
N LEU A 550 -14.93 -12.77 -25.29
CA LEU A 550 -16.08 -13.08 -26.14
C LEU A 550 -15.65 -13.45 -27.58
N LEU A 551 -14.69 -12.71 -28.15
CA LEU A 551 -14.12 -13.02 -29.46
C LEU A 551 -13.41 -14.38 -29.46
N ALA A 552 -12.61 -14.70 -28.43
CA ALA A 552 -11.99 -16.01 -28.29
C ALA A 552 -13.03 -17.15 -28.22
N ASN A 553 -14.10 -16.96 -27.43
CA ASN A 553 -15.22 -17.92 -27.38
C ASN A 553 -15.86 -18.11 -28.77
N THR A 554 -15.97 -17.05 -29.59
CA THR A 554 -16.56 -17.16 -30.94
C THR A 554 -15.63 -17.78 -31.97
N HIS A 555 -14.32 -17.54 -31.90
CA HIS A 555 -13.36 -18.18 -32.79
C HIS A 555 -13.22 -19.67 -32.47
N GLU A 556 -13.22 -20.06 -31.19
CA GLU A 556 -13.31 -21.47 -30.77
C GLU A 556 -14.60 -22.16 -31.26
N ALA A 557 -15.75 -21.47 -31.20
CA ALA A 557 -17.02 -21.98 -31.73
C ALA A 557 -17.11 -21.98 -33.28
N LEU A 558 -16.03 -21.61 -33.96
CA LEU A 558 -15.85 -21.64 -35.43
C LEU A 558 -14.58 -22.42 -35.83
N ASP A 559 -14.01 -23.22 -34.90
CA ASP A 559 -12.77 -24.00 -35.04
C ASP A 559 -11.50 -23.19 -35.41
N ASP A 560 -11.53 -21.86 -35.26
CA ASP A 560 -10.41 -20.95 -35.47
C ASP A 560 -9.59 -20.77 -34.18
N PHE A 561 -8.94 -21.85 -33.75
CA PHE A 561 -8.13 -21.86 -32.53
C PHE A 561 -6.97 -20.87 -32.57
N HIS A 562 -6.47 -20.52 -33.77
CA HIS A 562 -5.36 -19.59 -33.94
C HIS A 562 -5.77 -18.14 -33.61
N ALA A 563 -6.88 -17.64 -34.17
CA ALA A 563 -7.35 -16.30 -33.82
C ALA A 563 -7.86 -16.25 -32.37
N ALA A 564 -8.47 -17.33 -31.86
CA ALA A 564 -8.83 -17.42 -30.44
C ALA A 564 -7.61 -17.24 -29.52
N ALA A 565 -6.49 -17.92 -29.81
CA ALA A 565 -5.25 -17.78 -29.08
C ALA A 565 -4.71 -16.33 -29.13
N GLN A 566 -4.74 -15.68 -30.30
CA GLN A 566 -4.35 -14.28 -30.45
C GLN A 566 -5.21 -13.32 -29.60
N MET A 567 -6.54 -13.50 -29.58
CA MET A 567 -7.46 -12.66 -28.80
C MET A 567 -7.19 -12.75 -27.30
N LEU A 568 -6.98 -13.96 -26.77
CA LEU A 568 -6.62 -14.17 -25.37
C LEU A 568 -5.22 -13.66 -25.03
N ALA A 569 -4.23 -13.89 -25.91
CA ALA A 569 -2.86 -13.41 -25.73
C ALA A 569 -2.76 -11.88 -25.67
N ALA A 570 -3.69 -11.16 -26.30
CA ALA A 570 -3.79 -9.71 -26.25
C ALA A 570 -4.42 -9.15 -24.95
N ILE A 571 -4.82 -9.99 -23.98
CA ILE A 571 -5.39 -9.53 -22.70
C ILE A 571 -4.27 -9.13 -21.71
N PRO A 572 -4.29 -7.93 -21.11
CA PRO A 572 -3.26 -7.47 -20.18
C PRO A 572 -3.37 -8.15 -18.80
N LEU A 573 -2.86 -9.38 -18.68
CA LEU A 573 -2.91 -10.19 -17.45
C LEU A 573 -2.21 -9.56 -16.22
N ASN A 574 -1.39 -8.53 -16.39
CA ASN A 574 -0.68 -7.82 -15.32
C ASN A 574 -0.98 -6.30 -15.33
N SER A 575 -2.28 -5.97 -15.46
CA SER A 575 -2.78 -4.60 -15.34
C SER A 575 -2.56 -4.00 -13.95
N SER A 576 -2.44 -2.67 -13.90
CA SER A 576 -2.57 -1.88 -12.66
C SER A 576 -4.00 -1.39 -12.42
N GLN A 577 -4.86 -1.37 -13.44
CA GLN A 577 -6.26 -0.95 -13.33
C GLN A 577 -7.16 -2.16 -13.00
N ARG A 578 -7.05 -3.24 -13.76
CA ARG A 578 -7.85 -4.46 -13.59
C ARG A 578 -7.15 -5.46 -12.65
N LYS A 579 -7.75 -5.72 -11.49
CA LYS A 579 -7.35 -6.85 -10.63
C LYS A 579 -7.93 -8.14 -11.22
N ILE A 580 -7.08 -9.17 -11.35
CA ILE A 580 -7.40 -10.48 -11.91
C ILE A 580 -6.85 -11.52 -10.93
N SER A 581 -7.61 -12.55 -10.56
CA SER A 581 -7.12 -13.60 -9.65
C SER A 581 -5.95 -14.35 -10.28
N SER A 582 -5.02 -14.86 -9.47
CA SER A 582 -3.96 -15.73 -9.96
C SER A 582 -4.53 -17.00 -10.60
N GLU A 583 -5.71 -17.44 -10.16
CA GLU A 583 -6.49 -18.54 -10.74
C GLU A 583 -7.06 -18.16 -12.13
N ASP A 584 -7.67 -16.98 -12.30
CA ASP A 584 -8.16 -16.51 -13.62
C ASP A 584 -7.01 -16.35 -14.64
N LYS A 585 -5.85 -15.86 -14.17
CA LYS A 585 -4.62 -15.77 -15.00
C LYS A 585 -4.14 -17.15 -15.40
N ALA A 586 -4.12 -18.09 -14.46
CA ALA A 586 -3.73 -19.48 -14.68
C ALA A 586 -4.65 -20.17 -15.71
N ALA A 587 -5.97 -20.05 -15.55
CA ALA A 587 -6.96 -20.57 -16.49
C ALA A 587 -6.80 -19.97 -17.89
N THR A 588 -6.60 -18.65 -17.99
CA THR A 588 -6.42 -17.96 -19.28
C THR A 588 -5.11 -18.38 -19.97
N LEU A 589 -4.00 -18.50 -19.22
CA LEU A 589 -2.73 -19.00 -19.76
C LEU A 589 -2.86 -20.45 -20.25
N ILE A 590 -3.52 -21.33 -19.49
CA ILE A 590 -3.74 -22.73 -19.91
C ILE A 590 -4.66 -22.82 -21.13
N ARG A 591 -5.68 -21.96 -21.24
CA ARG A 591 -6.50 -21.87 -22.45
C ARG A 591 -5.68 -21.50 -23.68
N ILE A 592 -4.81 -20.48 -23.58
CA ILE A 592 -3.87 -20.11 -24.66
C ILE A 592 -2.94 -21.27 -25.03
N VAL A 593 -2.38 -21.98 -24.05
CA VAL A 593 -1.51 -23.15 -24.26
C VAL A 593 -2.25 -24.25 -25.03
N ARG A 594 -3.48 -24.59 -24.61
CA ARG A 594 -4.33 -25.59 -25.28
C ARG A 594 -4.62 -25.20 -26.73
N LEU A 595 -5.05 -23.96 -26.99
CA LEU A 595 -5.35 -23.49 -28.35
C LEU A 595 -4.14 -23.58 -29.29
N HIS A 596 -2.95 -23.20 -28.84
CA HIS A 596 -1.73 -23.38 -29.63
C HIS A 596 -1.38 -24.85 -29.88
N LEU A 597 -1.73 -25.76 -28.97
CA LEU A 597 -1.55 -27.22 -29.17
C LEU A 597 -2.58 -27.83 -30.12
N GLU A 598 -3.78 -27.27 -30.26
CA GLU A 598 -4.72 -27.68 -31.32
C GLU A 598 -4.40 -27.03 -32.69
N CYS A 599 -3.43 -26.10 -32.73
CA CYS A 599 -2.84 -25.56 -33.96
C CYS A 599 -1.50 -26.22 -34.37
N ASP A 600 -1.10 -27.32 -33.73
CA ASP A 600 0.23 -27.95 -33.88
C ASP A 600 1.42 -26.98 -33.67
N ASP A 601 1.26 -25.93 -32.85
CA ASP A 601 2.33 -24.98 -32.48
C ASP A 601 2.76 -25.16 -31.01
N PRO A 602 3.58 -26.19 -30.69
CA PRO A 602 4.13 -26.37 -29.36
C PRO A 602 5.14 -25.27 -28.98
N THR A 603 5.65 -24.50 -29.95
CA THR A 603 6.66 -23.45 -29.72
C THR A 603 6.02 -22.24 -29.07
N SER A 604 4.90 -21.75 -29.62
CA SER A 604 4.10 -20.72 -28.97
C SER A 604 3.49 -21.22 -27.67
N ALA A 605 2.99 -22.47 -27.63
CA ALA A 605 2.44 -23.07 -26.42
C ALA A 605 3.45 -23.08 -25.25
N GLU A 606 4.71 -23.44 -25.49
CA GLU A 606 5.77 -23.43 -24.46
C GLU A 606 5.99 -22.02 -23.85
N ILE A 607 5.87 -20.95 -24.63
CA ILE A 607 6.03 -19.57 -24.15
C ILE A 607 4.97 -19.25 -23.08
N TYR A 608 3.72 -19.68 -23.26
CA TYR A 608 2.65 -19.45 -22.29
C TYR A 608 2.69 -20.45 -21.12
N LEU A 609 3.10 -21.70 -21.37
CA LEU A 609 3.34 -22.68 -20.32
C LEU A 609 4.43 -22.20 -19.34
N ASN A 610 5.50 -21.59 -19.85
CA ASN A 610 6.56 -21.02 -19.00
C ASN A 610 6.12 -19.75 -18.27
N LYS A 611 5.13 -18.98 -18.76
CA LYS A 611 4.48 -17.92 -17.98
C LYS A 611 3.67 -18.50 -16.81
N PHE A 612 2.95 -19.61 -17.03
CA PHE A 612 2.20 -20.31 -15.98
C PHE A 612 3.12 -20.83 -14.86
N LYS A 613 4.27 -21.44 -15.19
CA LYS A 613 5.25 -21.95 -14.20
C LYS A 613 5.65 -20.92 -13.15
N ASN A 614 5.70 -19.63 -13.49
CA ASN A 614 6.05 -18.56 -12.56
C ASN A 614 4.95 -18.31 -11.51
N ILE A 615 3.66 -18.43 -11.88
CA ILE A 615 2.51 -18.23 -10.99
C ILE A 615 1.97 -19.52 -10.39
N MET A 616 2.44 -20.69 -10.83
CA MET A 616 1.97 -22.02 -10.40
C MET A 616 1.95 -22.22 -8.87
N HIS A 617 2.82 -21.52 -8.14
CA HIS A 617 2.87 -21.56 -6.66
C HIS A 617 1.76 -20.75 -5.96
N GLU A 618 0.96 -19.99 -6.71
CA GLU A 618 -0.20 -19.22 -6.25
C GLU A 618 -1.54 -19.92 -6.59
N VAL A 619 -1.50 -21.02 -7.35
CA VAL A 619 -2.69 -21.70 -7.91
C VAL A 619 -3.01 -22.94 -7.08
N ASN A 620 -4.24 -23.02 -6.55
CA ASN A 620 -4.70 -24.15 -5.72
C ASN A 620 -5.69 -25.09 -6.45
N ASP A 621 -6.22 -24.70 -7.61
CA ASP A 621 -7.12 -25.53 -8.40
C ASP A 621 -6.39 -26.75 -9.01
N PRO A 622 -6.80 -27.99 -8.69
CA PRO A 622 -6.20 -29.20 -9.25
C PRO A 622 -6.43 -29.30 -10.77
N THR A 623 -7.54 -28.77 -11.30
CA THR A 623 -7.91 -28.86 -12.72
C THR A 623 -6.89 -28.14 -13.60
N SER A 624 -6.55 -26.90 -13.24
CA SER A 624 -5.52 -26.09 -13.89
C SER A 624 -4.12 -26.73 -13.79
N LEU A 625 -3.81 -27.38 -12.66
CA LEU A 625 -2.53 -28.09 -12.48
C LEU A 625 -2.44 -29.37 -13.33
N ILE A 626 -3.54 -30.11 -13.49
CA ILE A 626 -3.61 -31.29 -14.38
C ILE A 626 -3.51 -30.85 -15.84
N HIS A 627 -4.27 -29.84 -16.26
CA HIS A 627 -4.15 -29.30 -17.62
C HIS A 627 -2.76 -28.74 -17.91
N PHE A 628 -2.07 -28.16 -16.92
CA PHE A 628 -0.66 -27.77 -17.02
C PHE A 628 0.25 -28.98 -17.29
N GLN A 629 0.11 -30.06 -16.51
CA GLN A 629 0.92 -31.28 -16.67
C GLN A 629 0.66 -31.95 -18.03
N VAL A 630 -0.60 -32.12 -18.44
CA VAL A 630 -0.98 -32.68 -19.75
C VAL A 630 -0.41 -31.83 -20.89
N SER A 631 -0.52 -30.50 -20.79
CA SER A 631 0.04 -29.59 -21.80
C SER A 631 1.57 -29.67 -21.86
N GLN A 632 2.26 -29.79 -20.71
CA GLN A 632 3.70 -29.99 -20.68
C GLN A 632 4.10 -31.31 -21.35
N ALA A 633 3.37 -32.40 -21.10
CA ALA A 633 3.63 -33.69 -21.73
C ALA A 633 3.42 -33.64 -23.26
N ARG A 634 2.32 -33.05 -23.75
CA ARG A 634 2.08 -32.81 -25.20
C ARG A 634 3.20 -31.99 -25.87
N ILE A 635 3.70 -30.95 -25.19
CA ILE A 635 4.84 -30.15 -25.69
C ILE A 635 6.12 -30.99 -25.74
N GLN A 636 6.41 -31.81 -24.73
CA GLN A 636 7.60 -32.66 -24.72
C GLN A 636 7.54 -33.77 -25.79
N ASP A 637 6.35 -34.34 -26.01
CA ASP A 637 6.08 -35.36 -27.01
C ASP A 637 6.30 -34.84 -28.44
N SER A 638 5.67 -33.72 -28.79
CA SER A 638 5.87 -33.02 -30.09
C SER A 638 7.32 -32.59 -30.34
N ARG A 639 8.07 -32.24 -29.29
CA ARG A 639 9.52 -31.97 -29.34
C ARG A 639 10.41 -33.22 -29.42
N ARG A 640 9.82 -34.42 -29.41
CA ARG A 640 10.50 -35.73 -29.39
C ARG A 640 11.33 -35.98 -28.12
N GLU A 641 11.03 -35.27 -27.03
CA GLU A 641 11.56 -35.54 -25.69
C GLU A 641 10.82 -36.72 -25.03
N PHE A 642 10.64 -37.81 -25.77
CA PHE A 642 9.71 -38.90 -25.45
C PHE A 642 9.92 -39.52 -24.06
N LEU A 643 11.15 -39.53 -23.52
CA LEU A 643 11.41 -40.03 -22.16
C LEU A 643 10.89 -39.11 -21.04
N ALA A 644 10.80 -37.80 -21.31
CA ALA A 644 10.20 -36.83 -20.40
C ALA A 644 8.68 -36.84 -20.54
N ALA A 645 8.16 -36.86 -21.78
CA ALA A 645 6.73 -37.01 -22.06
C ALA A 645 6.16 -38.30 -21.46
N ALA A 646 6.82 -39.46 -21.66
CA ALA A 646 6.43 -40.74 -21.07
C ALA A 646 6.30 -40.65 -19.55
N LYS A 647 7.27 -40.02 -18.87
CA LYS A 647 7.20 -39.83 -17.42
C LYS A 647 6.10 -38.83 -17.02
N GLY A 648 5.88 -37.76 -17.79
CA GLY A 648 4.79 -36.82 -17.56
C GLY A 648 3.43 -37.52 -17.60
N TYR A 649 3.15 -38.26 -18.67
CA TYR A 649 1.93 -39.06 -18.81
C TYR A 649 1.82 -40.17 -17.74
N GLU A 650 2.91 -40.86 -17.40
CA GLU A 650 2.97 -41.83 -16.29
C GLU A 650 2.54 -41.17 -14.95
N ASP A 651 3.15 -40.04 -14.59
CA ASP A 651 2.84 -39.29 -13.36
C ASP A 651 1.38 -38.77 -13.34
N ILE A 652 0.85 -38.35 -14.49
CA ILE A 652 -0.56 -37.90 -14.63
C ILE A 652 -1.52 -39.08 -14.48
N SER A 653 -1.22 -40.25 -15.06
CA SER A 653 -2.07 -41.45 -15.01
C SER A 653 -2.30 -41.97 -13.58
N LEU A 654 -1.46 -41.56 -12.63
CA LEU A 654 -1.53 -41.92 -11.21
C LEU A 654 -2.32 -40.89 -10.37
N SER A 655 -2.86 -39.84 -10.99
CA SER A 655 -3.62 -38.80 -10.31
C SER A 655 -5.06 -39.26 -10.00
N PRO A 656 -5.49 -39.29 -8.72
CA PRO A 656 -6.85 -39.70 -8.34
C PRO A 656 -7.93 -38.65 -8.66
N SER A 657 -7.56 -37.54 -9.31
CA SER A 657 -8.46 -36.48 -9.75
C SER A 657 -8.92 -36.63 -11.21
N ILE A 658 -8.58 -37.75 -11.86
CA ILE A 658 -8.80 -38.05 -13.28
C ILE A 658 -9.64 -39.33 -13.38
N GLY A 659 -10.57 -39.40 -14.34
CA GLY A 659 -11.45 -40.57 -14.51
C GLY A 659 -10.68 -41.83 -14.93
N GLU A 660 -11.21 -43.03 -14.66
CA GLU A 660 -10.51 -44.30 -14.96
C GLU A 660 -10.19 -44.46 -16.46
N ASP A 661 -11.13 -44.09 -17.35
CA ASP A 661 -10.91 -44.06 -18.80
C ASP A 661 -9.79 -43.09 -19.21
N GLU A 662 -9.75 -41.90 -18.59
CA GLU A 662 -8.73 -40.89 -18.85
C GLU A 662 -7.36 -41.30 -18.29
N GLN A 663 -7.31 -42.01 -17.16
CA GLN A 663 -6.08 -42.60 -16.61
C GLN A 663 -5.51 -43.65 -17.58
N LEU A 664 -6.34 -44.57 -18.08
CA LEU A 664 -5.94 -45.60 -19.05
C LEU A 664 -5.49 -44.97 -20.38
N HIS A 665 -6.23 -44.00 -20.90
CA HIS A 665 -5.82 -43.25 -22.10
C HIS A 665 -4.46 -42.57 -21.91
N THR A 666 -4.25 -41.92 -20.77
CA THR A 666 -2.97 -41.26 -20.45
C THR A 666 -1.84 -42.28 -20.28
N LEU A 667 -2.10 -43.45 -19.70
CA LEU A 667 -1.13 -44.54 -19.60
C LEU A 667 -0.74 -45.10 -20.98
N SER A 668 -1.68 -45.19 -21.93
CA SER A 668 -1.38 -45.51 -23.34
C SER A 668 -0.47 -44.48 -23.99
N MET A 669 -0.67 -43.17 -23.74
CA MET A 669 0.26 -42.12 -24.20
C MET A 669 1.66 -42.26 -23.57
N ALA A 670 1.74 -42.61 -22.28
CA ALA A 670 2.99 -42.90 -21.60
C ALA A 670 3.75 -44.08 -22.24
N LEU A 671 3.02 -45.16 -22.56
CA LEU A 671 3.53 -46.35 -23.23
C LEU A 671 4.02 -46.04 -24.64
N LYS A 672 3.22 -45.36 -25.46
CA LYS A 672 3.59 -44.91 -26.82
C LYS A 672 4.87 -44.06 -26.80
N CYS A 673 4.97 -43.10 -25.88
CA CYS A 673 6.20 -42.33 -25.68
C CYS A 673 7.40 -43.21 -25.26
N ALA A 674 7.23 -44.14 -24.33
CA ALA A 674 8.31 -45.04 -23.90
C ALA A 674 8.78 -45.99 -25.01
N VAL A 675 7.88 -46.38 -25.93
CA VAL A 675 8.17 -47.14 -27.15
C VAL A 675 8.92 -46.27 -28.18
N LEU A 676 8.47 -45.05 -28.46
CA LEU A 676 9.11 -44.15 -29.44
C LEU A 676 10.46 -43.57 -28.97
N ALA A 677 10.75 -43.62 -27.66
CA ALA A 677 11.99 -43.13 -27.09
C ALA A 677 13.25 -43.84 -27.65
N PRO A 678 14.40 -43.13 -27.75
CA PRO A 678 15.66 -43.72 -28.22
C PRO A 678 16.18 -44.82 -27.28
N ALA A 679 16.78 -45.85 -27.87
CA ALA A 679 17.30 -47.01 -27.15
C ALA A 679 18.39 -46.62 -26.13
N GLY A 680 18.25 -47.08 -24.87
CA GLY A 680 19.25 -46.88 -23.83
C GLY A 680 18.72 -47.10 -22.40
N PRO A 681 19.58 -47.01 -21.38
CA PRO A 681 19.24 -47.38 -19.99
C PRO A 681 18.12 -46.55 -19.34
N ALA A 682 17.77 -45.38 -19.89
CA ALA A 682 16.60 -44.62 -19.46
C ALA A 682 15.29 -45.25 -19.98
N ARG A 683 15.22 -45.58 -21.28
CA ARG A 683 14.09 -46.26 -21.92
C ARG A 683 13.80 -47.61 -21.27
N SER A 684 14.81 -48.46 -21.08
CA SER A 684 14.65 -49.76 -20.44
C SER A 684 14.10 -49.68 -19.00
N ARG A 685 14.40 -48.59 -18.27
CA ARG A 685 13.81 -48.31 -16.94
C ARG A 685 12.39 -47.77 -17.01
N ALA A 686 12.01 -47.03 -18.06
CA ALA A 686 10.63 -46.60 -18.28
C ALA A 686 9.73 -47.79 -18.66
N LEU A 687 10.14 -48.58 -19.67
CA LEU A 687 9.45 -49.80 -20.08
C LEU A 687 9.26 -50.78 -18.90
N LYS A 688 10.28 -50.96 -18.05
CA LYS A 688 10.14 -51.79 -16.85
C LYS A 688 9.09 -51.27 -15.86
N ARG A 689 8.98 -49.95 -15.65
CA ARG A 689 7.96 -49.40 -14.73
C ARG A 689 6.55 -49.61 -15.29
N LEU A 690 6.35 -49.29 -16.57
CA LEU A 690 5.06 -49.47 -17.24
C LEU A 690 4.64 -50.95 -17.31
N TYR A 691 5.57 -51.87 -17.54
CA TYR A 691 5.30 -53.32 -17.47
C TYR A 691 5.04 -53.83 -16.02
N SER A 692 5.34 -53.02 -15.00
CA SER A 692 5.02 -53.32 -13.60
C SER A 692 3.71 -52.68 -13.12
N ASP A 693 2.99 -51.94 -13.98
CA ASP A 693 1.66 -51.41 -13.69
C ASP A 693 0.61 -52.40 -14.19
N GLU A 694 -0.19 -52.97 -13.29
CA GLU A 694 -1.22 -53.97 -13.62
C GLU A 694 -2.27 -53.42 -14.60
N ARG A 695 -2.47 -52.10 -14.65
CA ARG A 695 -3.38 -51.43 -15.60
C ARG A 695 -2.86 -51.48 -17.04
N ALA A 696 -1.54 -51.58 -17.24
CA ALA A 696 -0.96 -51.61 -18.59
C ALA A 696 -1.39 -52.84 -19.39
N ALA A 697 -1.75 -53.95 -18.72
CA ALA A 697 -2.25 -55.16 -19.36
C ALA A 697 -3.66 -55.01 -19.97
N GLN A 698 -4.35 -53.88 -19.74
CA GLN A 698 -5.64 -53.55 -20.34
C GLN A 698 -5.51 -52.75 -21.65
N LEU A 699 -4.28 -52.39 -22.04
CA LEU A 699 -4.00 -51.54 -23.21
C LEU A 699 -3.64 -52.38 -24.44
N ASP A 700 -4.16 -52.01 -25.61
CA ASP A 700 -3.86 -52.67 -26.88
C ASP A 700 -2.34 -52.73 -27.18
N GLU A 701 -1.58 -51.74 -26.73
CA GLU A 701 -0.14 -51.67 -26.93
C GLU A 701 0.69 -52.57 -25.98
N PHE A 702 0.06 -53.31 -25.05
CA PHE A 702 0.77 -54.12 -24.05
C PHE A 702 1.68 -55.19 -24.67
N ALA A 703 1.30 -55.79 -25.80
CA ALA A 703 2.12 -56.79 -26.49
C ALA A 703 3.47 -56.20 -26.95
N ILE A 704 3.47 -54.95 -27.43
CA ILE A 704 4.69 -54.23 -27.83
C ILE A 704 5.54 -53.89 -26.60
N LEU A 705 4.90 -53.46 -25.51
CA LEU A 705 5.57 -53.19 -24.23
C LEU A 705 6.26 -54.44 -23.67
N GLU A 706 5.58 -55.59 -23.64
CA GLU A 706 6.17 -56.86 -23.20
C GLU A 706 7.34 -57.28 -24.12
N ASN A 707 7.13 -57.31 -25.44
CA ASN A 707 8.16 -57.71 -26.39
C ASN A 707 9.40 -56.82 -26.27
N MET A 708 9.23 -55.48 -26.12
CA MET A 708 10.34 -54.55 -25.91
C MET A 708 10.99 -54.66 -24.53
N HIS A 709 10.23 -54.96 -23.47
CA HIS A 709 10.80 -55.12 -22.13
C HIS A 709 11.63 -56.40 -22.02
N LEU A 710 11.13 -57.50 -22.58
CA LEU A 710 11.77 -58.82 -22.59
C LEU A 710 12.81 -59.00 -23.71
N GLN A 711 13.10 -57.96 -24.49
CA GLN A 711 14.09 -57.94 -25.57
C GLN A 711 13.85 -59.00 -26.66
N ARG A 712 12.57 -59.29 -26.94
CA ARG A 712 12.15 -60.14 -28.06
C ARG A 712 12.32 -59.39 -29.39
N VAL A 713 12.43 -60.15 -30.49
CA VAL A 713 12.33 -59.58 -31.85
C VAL A 713 10.87 -59.20 -32.10
N ILE A 714 10.65 -58.05 -32.74
CA ILE A 714 9.32 -57.52 -33.06
C ILE A 714 9.13 -57.61 -34.58
N ALA A 715 8.00 -58.16 -35.01
CA ALA A 715 7.67 -58.31 -36.42
C ALA A 715 7.04 -57.03 -37.01
N PRO A 716 7.16 -56.75 -38.32
CA PRO A 716 6.56 -55.55 -38.93
C PRO A 716 5.02 -55.47 -38.89
N GLY A 717 4.33 -56.53 -38.46
CA GLY A 717 2.88 -56.54 -38.20
C GLY A 717 2.52 -56.38 -36.71
N GLU A 718 3.51 -56.15 -35.85
CA GLU A 718 3.37 -55.83 -34.42
C GLU A 718 3.76 -54.35 -34.14
N ILE A 719 3.80 -53.50 -35.18
CA ILE A 719 4.25 -52.10 -35.17
C ILE A 719 3.16 -51.23 -35.81
#